data_AF-A0A366HVB7-F1
#
_entry.id   AF-A0A366HVB7-F1
#
_cell.length_a   1.000
_cell.length_b   1.000
_cell.length_c   1.000
_cell.angle_alpha   90.00
_cell.angle_beta   90.00
_cell.angle_gamma   90.00
#
_symmetry.space_group_name_H-M   'P 1'
#
loop_
_entity.id
_entity.type
_entity.pdbx_description
1 polymer ?
#
loop_
_entity_poly.entity_id
_entity_poly.type
_entity_poly.pdbx_seq_one_letter_code
_entity_poly.pdbx_strand_id
1 'polypeptide(L)'
;MPDTPEEIALRQKALEFNQNSRTSPALTNRTTPQDSLDTVLSANTTVKYSDSGAGGAILVMPGQDLAVGAAIKIESSASVKVAEKCSNVMENFFQNATGPAPFVAPRITVYRADDFNQDPNLQEKLGNTMDELKNDANTQKRWGFERAREGVEKVTSGNTAVLMMEFADGVQVNKLPIEERAALVRSEAFAQNLGRAMAPTMALGLTDHAGANENQGLKANISNFMYSPKTGTLSVIDYDSTLTRLDANDPNKIRIGNSNVASNVGDMRTFLEKATQSPEAFEKALDDMVSSEKQTPFTSMMKAFTEHSFDGMFGLHERVPAPKKQGKKEPTPEGQAPPKKEERPLTPEGQALRDFSQEERKQFAANLLVGAIDGLEYMQKNQQALENAVNQTHEVDENGQKVEHFYNGEQMDALKQELTKVDAPTLKTNIGQCIDARNLAQRNDLVTYIADLDKKTVDANNRLSAVQAKIDSLKEHPSAGDRLKTLFSSKEHSPMQKLENEKQKIKEELALIADVKGMAQSKLDYQDQMQLQAKIPPIPQLPPPPLPGIPGNTNVNTTTTTLTDSTNVGLGNSGQQQGVPPPRSDIGVGGHRSLRDLHPELDHSHGTHQGESQGLKTGEKSPKLNDSSGHHSLREDHPEFAKHLSQSRDHSQSQSQGPHVKQ
;
A
#
# COMPACT_ATOMS: atom_id res chain seq x y z
N MET A 1 -4.22 -9.69 28.12
CA MET A 1 -2.94 -9.34 28.76
C MET A 1 -2.91 -7.83 28.85
N PRO A 2 -2.37 -7.23 29.94
CA PRO A 2 -2.44 -5.79 30.10
C PRO A 2 -1.78 -5.14 28.92
N ASP A 3 -2.39 -4.06 28.40
CA ASP A 3 -1.74 -3.29 27.35
C ASP A 3 -0.38 -2.90 27.92
N THR A 4 0.67 -3.44 27.32
CA THR A 4 2.00 -3.20 27.81
C THR A 4 2.34 -1.71 27.60
N PRO A 5 3.29 -1.13 28.33
CA PRO A 5 3.73 0.24 28.07
C PRO A 5 4.05 0.48 26.58
N GLU A 6 4.55 -0.54 25.89
CA GLU A 6 4.80 -0.54 24.45
C GLU A 6 3.50 -0.43 23.63
N GLU A 7 2.45 -1.19 23.96
CA GLU A 7 1.16 -1.09 23.26
C GLU A 7 0.51 0.28 23.45
N ILE A 8 0.61 0.85 24.65
CA ILE A 8 0.13 2.22 24.94
C ILE A 8 0.90 3.23 24.08
N ALA A 9 2.22 3.14 24.03
CA ALA A 9 3.07 4.01 23.23
C ALA A 9 2.74 3.90 21.72
N LEU A 10 2.51 2.69 21.22
CA LEU A 10 2.10 2.45 19.82
C LEU A 10 0.77 3.10 19.49
N ARG A 11 -0.23 2.99 20.38
CA ARG A 11 -1.54 3.67 20.19
C ARG A 11 -1.38 5.19 20.19
N GLN A 12 -0.58 5.73 21.10
CA GLN A 12 -0.32 7.16 21.16
C GLN A 12 0.38 7.66 19.88
N LYS A 13 1.32 6.88 19.35
CA LYS A 13 1.99 7.15 18.07
C LYS A 13 1.03 7.08 16.88
N ALA A 14 0.13 6.09 16.84
CA ALA A 14 -0.90 5.99 15.81
C ALA A 14 -1.86 7.19 15.83
N LEU A 15 -2.22 7.70 17.02
CA LEU A 15 -3.01 8.93 17.18
C LEU A 15 -2.25 10.17 16.67
N GLU A 16 -0.96 10.27 16.95
CA GLU A 16 -0.08 11.33 16.41
C GLU A 16 -0.10 11.31 14.87
N PHE A 17 0.06 10.13 14.26
CA PHE A 17 -0.02 9.97 12.80
C PHE A 17 -1.38 10.41 12.25
N ASN A 18 -2.47 10.03 12.91
CA ASN A 18 -3.81 10.46 12.53
C ASN A 18 -3.97 11.99 12.56
N GLN A 19 -3.40 12.64 13.58
CA GLN A 19 -3.43 14.10 13.71
C GLN A 19 -2.60 14.79 12.62
N ASN A 20 -1.39 14.29 12.37
CA ASN A 20 -0.49 14.85 11.35
C ASN A 20 -1.11 14.76 9.95
N SER A 21 -1.67 13.61 9.57
CA SER A 21 -2.31 13.43 8.26
C SER A 21 -3.55 14.32 8.05
N ARG A 22 -4.28 14.71 9.11
CA ARG A 22 -5.44 15.62 9.00
C ARG A 22 -5.05 17.08 8.77
N THR A 23 -3.84 17.47 9.17
CA THR A 23 -3.38 18.87 9.13
C THR A 23 -2.61 19.23 7.87
N SER A 24 -2.17 18.24 7.10
CA SER A 24 -1.33 18.44 5.91
C SER A 24 -1.92 17.71 4.69
N PRO A 25 -2.97 18.23 4.03
CA PRO A 25 -3.38 17.67 2.74
C PRO A 25 -2.22 17.76 1.75
N ALA A 26 -2.08 16.76 0.87
CA ALA A 26 -1.07 16.76 -0.17
C ALA A 26 -1.22 18.03 -1.04
N LEU A 27 -0.29 18.98 -0.90
CA LEU A 27 -0.24 20.18 -1.72
C LEU A 27 0.26 19.80 -3.11
N THR A 28 -0.60 19.93 -4.12
CA THR A 28 -0.30 19.62 -5.53
C THR A 28 0.34 20.79 -6.28
N ASN A 29 0.10 22.03 -5.85
CA ASN A 29 0.61 23.21 -6.53
C ASN A 29 2.05 23.51 -6.09
N ARG A 30 3.02 22.83 -6.71
CA ARG A 30 4.44 23.19 -6.59
C ARG A 30 4.71 24.42 -7.44
N THR A 31 4.97 25.56 -6.80
CA THR A 31 5.27 26.83 -7.49
C THR A 31 6.76 27.04 -7.73
N THR A 32 7.63 26.35 -6.98
CA THR A 32 9.08 26.47 -7.13
C THR A 32 9.56 25.62 -8.30
N PRO A 33 10.34 26.13 -9.26
CA PRO A 33 11.02 25.32 -10.27
C PRO A 33 11.87 24.22 -9.62
N GLN A 34 12.04 23.08 -10.30
CA GLN A 34 13.01 22.07 -9.88
C GLN A 34 14.42 22.59 -10.24
N ASP A 35 15.39 22.41 -9.34
CA ASP A 35 16.79 22.76 -9.60
C ASP A 35 17.33 21.94 -10.78
N SER A 36 18.23 22.53 -11.58
CA SER A 36 18.84 21.83 -12.72
C SER A 36 19.85 20.77 -12.25
N LEU A 37 20.12 19.76 -13.09
CA LEU A 37 21.17 18.77 -12.84
C LEU A 37 22.53 19.43 -12.57
N ASP A 38 22.83 20.53 -13.25
CA ASP A 38 24.07 21.29 -13.03
C ASP A 38 24.17 21.85 -11.59
N THR A 39 23.08 22.45 -11.11
CA THR A 39 22.96 22.97 -9.74
C THR A 39 23.05 21.85 -8.72
N VAL A 40 22.34 20.74 -8.98
CA VAL A 40 22.30 19.56 -8.11
C VAL A 40 23.68 18.89 -8.01
N LEU A 41 24.46 18.82 -9.09
CA LEU A 41 25.81 18.24 -9.10
C LEU A 41 26.93 19.23 -8.75
N SER A 42 26.60 20.40 -8.20
CA SER A 42 27.61 21.40 -7.83
C SER A 42 28.47 20.99 -6.62
N ALA A 43 29.68 21.55 -6.51
CA ALA A 43 30.71 21.11 -5.55
C ALA A 43 30.35 21.26 -4.05
N ASN A 44 29.23 21.92 -3.72
CA ASN A 44 28.77 22.11 -2.36
C ASN A 44 27.68 21.11 -1.93
N THR A 45 27.30 20.17 -2.79
CA THR A 45 26.26 19.18 -2.46
C THR A 45 26.85 17.94 -1.80
N THR A 46 26.10 17.36 -0.86
CA THR A 46 26.49 16.08 -0.24
C THR A 46 25.88 14.94 -1.04
N VAL A 47 26.73 14.13 -1.67
CA VAL A 47 26.30 12.99 -2.48
C VAL A 47 26.49 11.66 -1.73
N LYS A 48 25.56 10.73 -1.95
CA LYS A 48 25.64 9.35 -1.45
C LYS A 48 25.10 8.41 -2.51
N TYR A 49 25.65 7.21 -2.62
CA TYR A 49 25.00 6.17 -3.40
C TYR A 49 23.86 5.55 -2.58
N SER A 50 22.73 5.24 -3.20
CA SER A 50 21.60 4.63 -2.48
C SER A 50 22.00 3.27 -1.87
N ASP A 51 21.59 3.04 -0.63
CA ASP A 51 21.80 1.79 0.11
C ASP A 51 20.58 0.84 0.04
N SER A 52 19.51 1.28 -0.61
CA SER A 52 18.18 0.66 -0.52
C SER A 52 17.36 0.84 -1.80
N GLY A 53 16.36 -0.06 -2.01
CA GLY A 53 15.21 0.03 -2.93
C GLY A 53 15.49 0.48 -4.37
N ALA A 54 15.87 1.74 -4.55
CA ALA A 54 16.35 2.33 -5.79
C ALA A 54 17.81 1.94 -6.07
N GLY A 55 18.07 0.65 -6.28
CA GLY A 55 19.39 0.18 -6.73
C GLY A 55 19.79 0.92 -8.01
N GLY A 56 20.99 1.52 -8.05
CA GLY A 56 21.41 2.36 -9.18
C GLY A 56 21.37 3.87 -8.93
N ALA A 57 20.73 4.35 -7.86
CA ALA A 57 20.51 5.78 -7.64
C ALA A 57 21.66 6.47 -6.90
N ILE A 58 22.00 7.68 -7.36
CA ILE A 58 22.82 8.67 -6.66
C ILE A 58 21.87 9.60 -5.92
N LEU A 59 22.08 9.78 -4.62
CA LEU A 59 21.31 10.64 -3.75
C LEU A 59 22.09 11.93 -3.50
N VAL A 60 21.52 13.06 -3.89
CA VAL A 60 22.05 14.39 -3.61
C VAL A 60 21.22 15.01 -2.50
N MET A 61 21.83 15.16 -1.33
CA MET A 61 21.14 15.65 -0.13
C MET A 61 20.86 17.15 -0.22
N PRO A 62 19.73 17.63 0.33
CA PRO A 62 19.47 19.06 0.44
C PRO A 62 20.57 19.75 1.26
N GLY A 63 20.83 21.02 0.95
CA GLY A 63 21.92 21.81 1.52
C GLY A 63 21.62 23.30 1.50
N GLN A 64 22.63 24.15 1.76
CA GLN A 64 22.45 25.61 1.73
C GLN A 64 22.03 26.11 0.34
N ASP A 65 22.54 25.46 -0.70
CA ASP A 65 22.33 25.84 -2.10
C ASP A 65 21.24 24.98 -2.80
N LEU A 66 20.66 24.00 -2.08
CA LEU A 66 19.69 23.05 -2.65
C LEU A 66 18.52 22.87 -1.67
N ALA A 67 17.40 23.54 -1.96
CA ALA A 67 16.22 23.54 -1.07
C ALA A 67 15.57 22.15 -0.95
N VAL A 68 15.59 21.37 -2.02
CA VAL A 68 15.04 20.01 -2.09
C VAL A 68 16.09 19.09 -2.69
N GLY A 69 16.42 18.00 -2.00
CA GLY A 69 17.36 16.99 -2.52
C GLY A 69 16.84 16.29 -3.78
N ALA A 70 17.73 15.56 -4.46
CA ALA A 70 17.40 14.85 -5.69
C ALA A 70 17.98 13.43 -5.71
N ALA A 71 17.22 12.50 -6.29
CA ALA A 71 17.66 11.15 -6.62
C ALA A 71 17.92 11.08 -8.13
N ILE A 72 19.14 10.74 -8.51
CA ILE A 72 19.58 10.64 -9.90
C ILE A 72 19.75 9.16 -10.25
N LYS A 73 19.04 8.67 -11.26
CA LYS A 73 19.23 7.32 -11.82
C LYS A 73 19.73 7.42 -13.25
N ILE A 74 20.64 6.53 -13.62
CA ILE A 74 21.18 6.41 -14.97
C ILE A 74 20.73 5.07 -15.51
N GLU A 75 19.82 5.10 -16.47
CA GLU A 75 19.10 3.91 -16.92
C GLU A 75 19.05 3.87 -18.44
N SER A 76 18.52 2.77 -18.99
CA SER A 76 18.27 2.67 -20.43
C SER A 76 17.29 3.76 -20.87
N SER A 77 17.48 4.29 -22.09
CA SER A 77 16.60 5.32 -22.64
C SER A 77 15.12 4.90 -22.68
N ALA A 78 14.84 3.61 -22.84
CA ALA A 78 13.48 3.07 -22.79
C ALA A 78 12.86 3.17 -21.39
N SER A 79 13.60 2.77 -20.35
CA SER A 79 13.15 2.89 -18.95
C SER A 79 12.92 4.33 -18.53
N VAL A 80 13.81 5.24 -18.96
CA VAL A 80 13.67 6.68 -18.71
C VAL A 80 12.44 7.24 -19.43
N LYS A 81 12.17 6.82 -20.68
CA LYS A 81 10.96 7.22 -21.41
C LYS A 81 9.68 6.76 -20.68
N VAL A 82 9.67 5.59 -20.04
CA VAL A 82 8.54 5.16 -19.20
C VAL A 82 8.33 6.11 -18.02
N ALA A 83 9.38 6.32 -17.22
CA ALA A 83 9.30 7.17 -16.04
C ALA A 83 8.90 8.62 -16.39
N GLU A 84 9.42 9.16 -17.48
CA GLU A 84 9.05 10.46 -18.03
C GLU A 84 7.55 10.53 -18.35
N LYS A 85 7.03 9.56 -19.11
CA LYS A 85 5.62 9.55 -19.50
C LYS A 85 4.71 9.37 -18.29
N CYS A 86 5.07 8.51 -17.33
CA CYS A 86 4.36 8.37 -16.06
C CYS A 86 4.35 9.70 -15.28
N SER A 87 5.49 10.37 -15.16
CA SER A 87 5.60 11.67 -14.50
C SER A 87 4.71 12.71 -15.17
N ASN A 88 4.75 12.80 -16.50
CA ASN A 88 3.95 13.75 -17.28
C ASN A 88 2.45 13.48 -17.13
N VAL A 89 1.99 12.22 -17.16
CA VAL A 89 0.57 11.92 -16.88
C VAL A 89 0.23 12.37 -15.46
N MET A 90 1.04 12.04 -14.46
CA MET A 90 0.75 12.36 -13.06
C MET A 90 0.71 13.86 -12.79
N GLU A 91 1.69 14.60 -13.28
CA GLU A 91 1.75 16.05 -13.11
C GLU A 91 0.55 16.73 -13.75
N ASN A 92 0.28 16.43 -15.03
CA ASN A 92 -0.88 16.99 -15.73
C ASN A 92 -2.20 16.55 -15.09
N PHE A 93 -2.30 15.31 -14.61
CA PHE A 93 -3.50 14.84 -13.93
C PHE A 93 -3.74 15.60 -12.62
N PHE A 94 -2.75 15.65 -11.73
CA PHE A 94 -2.90 16.28 -10.41
C PHE A 94 -3.01 17.80 -10.49
N GLN A 95 -2.43 18.44 -11.50
CA GLN A 95 -2.59 19.88 -11.72
C GLN A 95 -4.01 20.25 -12.17
N ASN A 96 -4.67 19.37 -12.93
CA ASN A 96 -6.00 19.63 -13.49
C ASN A 96 -7.14 18.95 -12.71
N ALA A 97 -6.81 18.06 -11.77
CA ALA A 97 -7.78 17.40 -10.92
C ALA A 97 -8.32 18.35 -9.85
N THR A 98 -9.56 18.07 -9.43
CA THR A 98 -10.25 18.74 -8.34
C THR A 98 -10.11 17.94 -7.04
N GLY A 99 -9.97 18.66 -5.93
CA GLY A 99 -9.76 18.08 -4.61
C GLY A 99 -8.28 17.79 -4.31
N PRO A 100 -7.96 17.40 -3.06
CA PRO A 100 -6.60 17.07 -2.67
C PRO A 100 -6.13 15.79 -3.37
N ALA A 101 -4.89 15.79 -3.87
CA ALA A 101 -4.33 14.57 -4.44
C ALA A 101 -4.26 13.45 -3.39
N PRO A 102 -4.45 12.19 -3.82
CA PRO A 102 -4.43 11.02 -2.95
C PRO A 102 -3.03 10.73 -2.38
N PHE A 103 -1.98 11.17 -3.07
CA PHE A 103 -0.58 11.03 -2.68
C PHE A 103 0.25 12.11 -3.38
N VAL A 104 1.50 12.27 -2.93
CA VAL A 104 2.49 13.13 -3.57
C VAL A 104 3.32 12.33 -4.56
N ALA A 105 3.40 12.81 -5.81
CA ALA A 105 4.32 12.31 -6.83
C ALA A 105 5.53 13.24 -6.93
N PRO A 106 6.77 12.76 -6.73
CA PRO A 106 7.97 13.54 -7.05
C PRO A 106 8.02 14.01 -8.50
N ARG A 107 8.55 15.22 -8.72
CA ARG A 107 8.83 15.68 -10.08
C ARG A 107 10.02 14.93 -10.65
N ILE A 108 9.94 14.67 -11.95
CA ILE A 108 11.00 14.05 -12.71
C ILE A 108 11.44 15.01 -13.80
N THR A 109 12.75 15.25 -13.87
CA THR A 109 13.40 15.89 -15.01
C THR A 109 14.30 14.85 -15.69
N VAL A 110 14.25 14.82 -17.02
CA VAL A 110 15.04 13.89 -17.84
C VAL A 110 16.13 14.66 -18.58
N TYR A 111 17.34 14.11 -18.59
CA TYR A 111 18.47 14.59 -19.39
C TYR A 111 18.88 13.52 -20.39
N ARG A 112 18.85 13.86 -21.67
CA ARG A 112 19.13 13.01 -22.83
C ARG A 112 20.45 13.40 -23.47
N ALA A 113 20.91 12.60 -24.45
CA ALA A 113 22.16 12.85 -25.17
C ALA A 113 22.32 14.29 -25.64
N ASP A 114 21.25 14.91 -26.16
CA ASP A 114 21.29 16.29 -26.65
C ASP A 114 21.60 17.31 -25.54
N ASP A 115 21.11 17.10 -24.32
CA ASP A 115 21.42 17.97 -23.18
C ASP A 115 22.90 17.91 -22.82
N PHE A 116 23.49 16.70 -22.83
CA PHE A 116 24.93 16.50 -22.60
C PHE A 116 25.80 16.99 -23.76
N ASN A 117 25.28 16.95 -24.99
CA ASN A 117 25.98 17.49 -26.16
C ASN A 117 25.96 19.02 -26.17
N GLN A 118 24.89 19.64 -25.66
CA GLN A 118 24.76 21.08 -25.50
C GLN A 118 25.59 21.61 -24.32
N ASP A 119 25.67 20.86 -23.23
CA ASP A 119 26.52 21.17 -22.07
C ASP A 119 27.42 19.98 -21.70
N PRO A 120 28.62 19.89 -22.32
CA PRO A 120 29.58 18.82 -22.02
C PRO A 120 30.03 18.77 -20.56
N ASN A 121 29.92 19.88 -19.81
CA ASN A 121 30.31 19.92 -18.40
C ASN A 121 29.41 19.01 -17.55
N LEU A 122 28.16 18.76 -17.96
CA LEU A 122 27.25 17.85 -17.25
C LEU A 122 27.82 16.43 -17.20
N GLN A 123 28.41 15.95 -18.29
CA GLN A 123 29.00 14.62 -18.34
C GLN A 123 30.23 14.54 -17.43
N GLU A 124 31.07 15.58 -17.44
CA GLU A 124 32.24 15.67 -16.57
C GLU A 124 31.84 15.70 -15.09
N LYS A 125 30.87 16.54 -14.70
CA LYS A 125 30.37 16.64 -13.32
C LYS A 125 29.77 15.32 -12.84
N LEU A 126 28.97 14.66 -13.67
CA LEU A 126 28.39 13.36 -13.34
C LEU A 126 29.46 12.27 -13.22
N GLY A 127 30.48 12.29 -14.10
CA GLY A 127 31.65 11.41 -14.01
C GLY A 127 32.44 11.61 -12.73
N ASN A 128 32.78 12.87 -12.40
CA ASN A 128 33.48 13.23 -11.17
C ASN A 128 32.69 12.80 -9.94
N THR A 129 31.36 13.00 -9.92
CA THR A 129 30.48 12.54 -8.84
C THR A 129 30.56 11.02 -8.65
N MET A 130 30.57 10.25 -9.75
CA MET A 130 30.71 8.80 -9.68
C MET A 130 32.10 8.37 -9.18
N ASP A 131 33.16 9.07 -9.56
CA ASP A 131 34.52 8.80 -9.09
C ASP A 131 34.72 9.16 -7.61
N GLU A 132 34.06 10.20 -7.12
CA GLU A 132 34.01 10.52 -5.68
C GLU A 132 33.34 9.39 -4.89
N LEU A 133 32.19 8.91 -5.35
CA LEU A 133 31.45 7.81 -4.74
C LEU A 133 32.21 6.48 -4.79
N LYS A 134 33.05 6.28 -5.82
CA LYS A 134 33.92 5.10 -5.95
C LYS A 134 34.93 5.01 -4.80
N ASN A 135 35.35 6.12 -4.21
CA ASN A 135 36.32 6.11 -3.11
C ASN A 135 35.73 5.56 -1.80
N ASP A 136 34.41 5.42 -1.70
CA ASP A 136 33.76 4.69 -0.60
C ASP A 136 33.76 3.17 -0.88
N ALA A 137 34.55 2.43 -0.09
CA ALA A 137 34.68 0.98 -0.20
C ALA A 137 33.36 0.21 -0.02
N ASN A 138 32.36 0.81 0.63
CA ASN A 138 31.03 0.23 0.76
C ASN A 138 30.16 0.47 -0.46
N THR A 139 30.44 1.51 -1.24
CA THR A 139 29.67 1.89 -2.43
C THR A 139 30.02 1.02 -3.64
N GLN A 140 31.31 0.72 -3.88
CA GLN A 140 31.73 -0.15 -4.99
C GLN A 140 31.11 -1.56 -4.96
N LYS A 141 30.77 -2.06 -3.77
CA LYS A 141 30.17 -3.39 -3.59
C LYS A 141 28.65 -3.39 -3.83
N ARG A 142 28.04 -2.22 -4.06
CA ARG A 142 26.59 -2.08 -4.19
C ARG A 142 26.14 -2.46 -5.60
N TRP A 143 24.98 -3.09 -5.64
CA TRP A 143 24.35 -3.47 -6.89
C TRP A 143 24.01 -2.23 -7.73
N GLY A 144 24.27 -2.32 -9.04
CA GLY A 144 23.99 -1.24 -9.99
C GLY A 144 25.09 -0.17 -10.13
N PHE A 145 26.09 -0.08 -9.24
CA PHE A 145 27.07 1.01 -9.28
C PHE A 145 27.89 1.03 -10.58
N GLU A 146 28.47 -0.11 -10.96
CA GLU A 146 29.20 -0.22 -12.23
C GLU A 146 28.30 0.00 -13.44
N ARG A 147 27.03 -0.45 -13.39
CA ARG A 147 26.07 -0.20 -14.46
C ARG A 147 25.76 1.30 -14.61
N ALA A 148 25.59 2.02 -13.49
CA ALA A 148 25.38 3.46 -13.51
C ALA A 148 26.63 4.18 -14.06
N ARG A 149 27.84 3.76 -13.65
CA ARG A 149 29.11 4.30 -14.14
C ARG A 149 29.30 4.11 -15.64
N GLU A 150 29.08 2.89 -16.14
CA GLU A 150 29.06 2.61 -17.58
C GLU A 150 27.96 3.40 -18.30
N GLY A 151 26.85 3.66 -17.62
CA GLY A 151 25.75 4.48 -18.14
C GLY A 151 26.14 5.94 -18.36
N VAL A 152 27.00 6.52 -17.50
CA VAL A 152 27.54 7.89 -17.70
C VAL A 152 28.34 7.97 -19.00
N GLU A 153 29.16 6.97 -19.29
CA GLU A 153 29.98 6.92 -20.50
C GLU A 153 29.11 6.79 -21.77
N LYS A 154 27.90 6.23 -21.65
CA LYS A 154 26.99 5.93 -22.77
C LYS A 154 25.88 6.99 -22.96
N VAL A 155 25.81 8.03 -22.11
CA VAL A 155 24.70 9.00 -22.15
C VAL A 155 24.73 9.84 -23.42
N THR A 156 25.91 10.27 -23.88
CA THR A 156 26.09 11.06 -25.10
C THR A 156 25.82 10.26 -26.37
N SER A 157 25.86 8.92 -26.30
CA SER A 157 25.49 8.05 -27.43
C SER A 157 23.99 7.77 -27.50
N GLY A 158 23.19 8.27 -26.55
CA GLY A 158 21.73 8.09 -26.52
C GLY A 158 21.23 6.70 -26.08
N ASN A 159 22.14 5.81 -25.68
CA ASN A 159 21.78 4.46 -25.21
C ASN A 159 21.23 4.48 -23.77
N THR A 160 21.70 5.44 -22.98
CA THR A 160 21.26 5.72 -21.62
C THR A 160 20.80 7.18 -21.52
N ALA A 161 19.98 7.45 -20.51
CA ALA A 161 19.57 8.80 -20.14
C ALA A 161 19.59 8.95 -18.62
N VAL A 162 19.62 10.19 -18.16
CA VAL A 162 19.66 10.52 -16.73
C VAL A 162 18.27 10.96 -16.28
N LEU A 163 17.76 10.29 -15.26
CA LEU A 163 16.50 10.56 -14.59
C LEU A 163 16.80 11.27 -13.27
N MET A 164 16.38 12.52 -13.12
CA MET A 164 16.51 13.28 -11.88
C MET A 164 15.15 13.45 -11.23
N MET A 165 14.98 12.86 -10.05
CA MET A 165 13.73 12.86 -9.29
C MET A 165 13.90 13.72 -8.04
N GLU A 166 12.93 14.55 -7.71
CA GLU A 166 12.93 15.26 -6.43
C GLU A 166 12.77 14.29 -5.25
N PHE A 167 13.32 14.63 -4.09
CA PHE A 167 13.04 13.86 -2.89
C PHE A 167 11.56 13.99 -2.50
N ALA A 168 10.91 12.83 -2.33
CA ALA A 168 9.65 12.75 -1.60
C ALA A 168 9.91 12.97 -0.10
N ASP A 169 8.96 13.61 0.59
CA ASP A 169 9.03 13.76 2.04
C ASP A 169 8.89 12.38 2.72
N GLY A 170 9.63 12.20 3.81
CA GLY A 170 9.59 10.99 4.64
C GLY A 170 10.62 9.91 4.29
N VAL A 171 10.29 8.68 4.65
CA VAL A 171 11.14 7.48 4.51
C VAL A 171 10.34 6.38 3.83
N GLN A 172 10.99 5.50 3.07
CA GLN A 172 10.31 4.31 2.54
C GLN A 172 9.67 3.53 3.69
N VAL A 173 8.40 3.13 3.52
CA VAL A 173 7.61 2.49 4.58
C VAL A 173 8.31 1.23 5.12
N ASN A 174 8.92 0.44 4.25
CA ASN A 174 9.69 -0.76 4.64
C ASN A 174 10.99 -0.45 5.40
N LYS A 175 11.44 0.81 5.44
CA LYS A 175 12.64 1.25 6.17
C LYS A 175 12.33 1.98 7.47
N LEU A 176 11.07 2.26 7.76
CA LEU A 176 10.67 2.82 9.05
C LEU A 176 11.02 1.85 10.20
N PRO A 177 11.36 2.37 11.39
CA PRO A 177 11.50 1.57 12.60
C PRO A 177 10.30 0.65 12.81
N ILE A 178 10.52 -0.53 13.39
CA ILE A 178 9.44 -1.54 13.52
C ILE A 178 8.26 -1.00 14.34
N GLU A 179 8.53 -0.18 15.35
CA GLU A 179 7.54 0.47 16.20
C GLU A 179 6.70 1.47 15.40
N GLU A 180 7.32 2.25 14.52
CA GLU A 180 6.60 3.20 13.66
C GLU A 180 5.76 2.47 12.62
N ARG A 181 6.26 1.38 12.03
CA ARG A 181 5.47 0.53 11.12
C ARG A 181 4.29 -0.09 11.84
N ALA A 182 4.49 -0.59 13.05
CA ALA A 182 3.42 -1.15 13.88
C ALA A 182 2.39 -0.09 14.29
N ALA A 183 2.81 1.16 14.50
CA ALA A 183 1.90 2.28 14.72
C ALA A 183 1.16 2.69 13.43
N LEU A 184 1.77 2.60 12.25
CA LEU A 184 1.12 2.88 10.97
C LEU A 184 -0.04 1.92 10.68
N VAL A 185 0.15 0.62 10.93
CA VAL A 185 -0.93 -0.37 10.78
C VAL A 185 -2.11 -0.08 11.70
N ARG A 186 -1.86 0.58 12.85
CA ARG A 186 -2.90 1.03 13.79
C ARG A 186 -3.45 2.42 13.49
N SER A 187 -2.86 3.16 12.54
CA SER A 187 -3.31 4.49 12.13
C SER A 187 -4.47 4.36 11.14
N GLU A 188 -5.60 4.94 11.51
CA GLU A 188 -6.77 5.08 10.65
C GLU A 188 -6.45 5.90 9.40
N ALA A 189 -5.82 7.07 9.60
CA ALA A 189 -5.53 8.00 8.51
C ALA A 189 -4.55 7.42 7.51
N PHE A 190 -3.53 6.68 7.98
CA PHE A 190 -2.59 6.02 7.09
C PHE A 190 -3.28 4.97 6.20
N ALA A 191 -4.07 4.06 6.80
CA ALA A 191 -4.79 3.04 6.06
C ALA A 191 -5.80 3.64 5.06
N GLN A 192 -6.50 4.70 5.45
CA GLN A 192 -7.41 5.43 4.55
C GLN A 192 -6.65 6.12 3.41
N ASN A 193 -5.51 6.78 3.68
CA ASN A 193 -4.70 7.40 2.64
C ASN A 193 -4.14 6.36 1.65
N LEU A 194 -3.70 5.21 2.17
CA LEU A 194 -3.23 4.09 1.36
C LEU A 194 -4.36 3.55 0.47
N GLY A 195 -5.55 3.34 1.02
CA GLY A 195 -6.73 2.92 0.26
C GLY A 195 -7.11 3.93 -0.82
N ARG A 196 -7.07 5.23 -0.49
CA ARG A 196 -7.35 6.33 -1.41
C ARG A 196 -6.36 6.38 -2.58
N ALA A 197 -5.10 5.99 -2.34
CA ALA A 197 -4.06 5.91 -3.37
C ALA A 197 -4.22 4.71 -4.32
N MET A 198 -5.00 3.66 -3.97
CA MET A 198 -5.08 2.43 -4.76
C MET A 198 -5.68 2.65 -6.17
N ALA A 199 -6.89 3.21 -6.28
CA ALA A 199 -7.49 3.44 -7.60
C ALA A 199 -6.64 4.38 -8.50
N PRO A 200 -6.14 5.50 -7.98
CA PRO A 200 -5.27 6.40 -8.74
C PRO A 200 -3.95 5.74 -9.18
N THR A 201 -3.25 5.00 -8.32
CA THR A 201 -2.02 4.29 -8.73
C THR A 201 -2.29 3.25 -9.84
N MET A 202 -3.40 2.50 -9.74
CA MET A 202 -3.84 1.58 -10.81
C MET A 202 -4.10 2.31 -12.13
N ALA A 203 -4.80 3.44 -12.06
CA ALA A 203 -5.14 4.28 -13.23
C ALA A 203 -3.96 5.04 -13.83
N LEU A 204 -2.86 5.16 -13.09
CA LEU A 204 -1.61 5.80 -13.53
C LEU A 204 -0.57 4.76 -13.97
N GLY A 205 -0.96 3.49 -14.11
CA GLY A 205 -0.07 2.43 -14.61
C GLY A 205 0.99 1.97 -13.61
N LEU A 206 0.87 2.34 -12.34
CA LEU A 206 1.77 2.03 -11.23
C LEU A 206 1.34 0.71 -10.57
N THR A 207 1.52 -0.39 -11.31
CA THR A 207 0.85 -1.68 -11.03
C THR A 207 1.45 -2.46 -9.88
N ASP A 208 2.75 -2.29 -9.61
CA ASP A 208 3.45 -2.92 -8.50
C ASP A 208 3.25 -2.16 -7.18
N HIS A 209 2.72 -0.94 -7.17
CA HIS A 209 2.41 -0.20 -5.93
C HIS A 209 1.21 -0.80 -5.21
N ALA A 210 0.05 -0.87 -5.88
CA ALA A 210 -1.19 -1.32 -5.27
C ALA A 210 -1.40 -2.85 -5.31
N GLY A 211 -0.54 -3.59 -6.02
CA GLY A 211 -0.66 -5.05 -6.17
C GLY A 211 -1.96 -5.47 -6.87
N ALA A 212 -2.44 -4.66 -7.81
CA ALA A 212 -3.73 -4.80 -8.48
C ALA A 212 -3.88 -6.07 -9.31
N ASN A 213 -2.80 -6.85 -9.49
CA ASN A 213 -2.77 -8.00 -10.38
C ASN A 213 -1.89 -9.14 -9.82
N GLU A 214 -2.16 -9.53 -8.58
CA GLU A 214 -1.40 -10.60 -7.91
C GLU A 214 -1.47 -11.94 -8.68
N ASN A 215 -2.55 -12.19 -9.42
CA ASN A 215 -2.69 -13.34 -10.32
C ASN A 215 -1.71 -13.34 -11.50
N GLN A 216 -1.15 -12.18 -11.84
CA GLN A 216 -0.08 -12.03 -12.83
C GLN A 216 1.30 -11.90 -12.17
N GLY A 217 1.40 -12.18 -10.86
CA GLY A 217 2.65 -12.08 -10.09
C GLY A 217 3.01 -10.67 -9.63
N LEU A 218 2.18 -9.66 -9.92
CA LEU A 218 2.41 -8.28 -9.49
C LEU A 218 1.90 -8.08 -8.06
N LYS A 219 2.82 -8.18 -7.09
CA LYS A 219 2.54 -7.95 -5.68
C LYS A 219 2.74 -6.48 -5.32
N ALA A 220 1.99 -6.00 -4.32
CA ALA A 220 2.17 -4.67 -3.75
C ALA A 220 3.59 -4.55 -3.17
N ASN A 221 4.34 -3.56 -3.67
CA ASN A 221 5.70 -3.28 -3.27
C ASN A 221 5.74 -2.04 -2.37
N ILE A 222 5.82 -2.31 -1.06
CA ILE A 222 5.88 -1.29 -0.02
C ILE A 222 7.12 -0.38 -0.10
N SER A 223 8.17 -0.75 -0.82
CA SER A 223 9.32 0.15 -1.02
C SER A 223 8.98 1.37 -1.87
N ASN A 224 7.89 1.30 -2.63
CA ASN A 224 7.47 2.37 -3.53
C ASN A 224 6.60 3.42 -2.83
N PHE A 225 6.32 3.24 -1.53
CA PHE A 225 5.64 4.21 -0.70
C PHE A 225 6.64 4.87 0.25
N MET A 226 6.71 6.19 0.21
CA MET A 226 7.36 6.97 1.25
C MET A 226 6.30 7.56 2.17
N TYR A 227 6.55 7.51 3.47
CA TYR A 227 5.69 8.11 4.47
C TYR A 227 6.49 9.03 5.37
N SER A 228 5.95 10.21 5.64
CA SER A 228 6.51 11.16 6.60
C SER A 228 5.71 11.12 7.90
N PRO A 229 6.24 10.51 8.97
CA PRO A 229 5.59 10.50 10.29
C PRO A 229 5.23 11.90 10.81
N LYS A 230 6.05 12.90 10.44
CA LYS A 230 5.91 14.29 10.88
C LYS A 230 4.76 15.01 10.20
N THR A 231 4.63 14.84 8.88
CA THR A 231 3.61 15.57 8.09
C THR A 231 2.38 14.71 7.83
N GLY A 232 2.47 13.39 8.02
CA GLY A 232 1.43 12.44 7.65
C GLY A 232 1.28 12.26 6.13
N THR A 233 2.26 12.75 5.34
CA THR A 233 2.25 12.71 3.88
C THR A 233 2.60 11.32 3.36
N LEU A 234 1.77 10.81 2.43
CA LEU A 234 2.07 9.63 1.63
C LEU A 234 2.59 10.08 0.26
N SER A 235 3.77 9.61 -0.12
CA SER A 235 4.34 9.82 -1.45
C SER A 235 4.53 8.49 -2.17
N VAL A 236 4.37 8.51 -3.48
CA VAL A 236 4.60 7.36 -4.35
C VAL A 236 5.86 7.62 -5.17
N ILE A 237 6.80 6.68 -5.14
CA ILE A 237 8.09 6.75 -5.85
C ILE A 237 8.25 5.55 -6.79
N ASP A 238 9.33 5.54 -7.56
CA ASP A 238 9.71 4.47 -8.48
C ASP A 238 8.61 4.15 -9.50
N TYR A 239 8.53 4.97 -10.55
CA TYR A 239 7.49 4.88 -11.58
C TYR A 239 7.78 3.72 -12.54
N ASP A 240 7.89 2.51 -11.99
CA ASP A 240 7.89 1.30 -12.79
C ASP A 240 6.47 1.01 -13.25
N SER A 241 6.36 0.66 -14.51
CA SER A 241 5.08 0.39 -15.15
C SER A 241 5.27 -0.77 -16.11
N THR A 242 4.23 -1.60 -16.20
CA THR A 242 4.20 -2.68 -17.18
C THR A 242 4.37 -2.10 -18.58
N LEU A 243 5.48 -2.44 -19.23
CA LEU A 243 5.82 -1.98 -20.56
C LEU A 243 5.46 -3.04 -21.60
N THR A 244 4.65 -2.64 -22.57
CA THR A 244 4.41 -3.41 -23.79
C THR A 244 5.12 -2.73 -24.95
N ARG A 245 6.06 -3.41 -25.60
CA ARG A 245 6.64 -2.93 -26.86
C ARG A 245 5.62 -3.12 -27.97
N LEU A 246 5.22 -2.02 -28.61
CA LEU A 246 4.31 -2.03 -29.77
C LEU A 246 5.04 -2.42 -31.05
N ASP A 247 6.35 -2.17 -31.10
CA ASP A 247 7.27 -2.64 -32.13
C ASP A 247 8.54 -3.18 -31.47
N ALA A 248 8.98 -4.38 -31.85
CA ALA A 248 10.17 -5.00 -31.31
C ALA A 248 11.46 -4.27 -31.74
N ASN A 249 11.43 -3.57 -32.88
CA ASN A 249 12.57 -2.89 -33.49
C ASN A 249 12.65 -1.40 -33.16
N ASP A 250 11.57 -0.81 -32.65
CA ASP A 250 11.52 0.60 -32.26
C ASP A 250 11.34 0.75 -30.74
N PRO A 251 12.41 1.08 -29.98
CA PRO A 251 12.32 1.25 -28.54
C PRO A 251 11.47 2.45 -28.11
N ASN A 252 11.08 3.32 -29.05
CA ASN A 252 10.22 4.47 -28.78
C ASN A 252 8.73 4.14 -28.91
N LYS A 253 8.37 3.01 -29.53
CA LYS A 253 6.98 2.54 -29.68
C LYS A 253 6.61 1.64 -28.52
N ILE A 254 6.27 2.28 -27.41
CA ILE A 254 5.93 1.61 -26.15
C ILE A 254 4.53 2.01 -25.69
N ARG A 255 3.84 1.06 -25.04
CA ARG A 255 2.63 1.29 -24.26
C ARG A 255 2.91 0.99 -22.80
N ILE A 256 2.44 1.88 -21.94
CA ILE A 256 2.69 1.99 -20.52
C ILE A 256 1.36 1.79 -19.79
N GLY A 257 1.38 1.04 -18.70
CA GLY A 257 0.22 0.81 -17.85
C GLY A 257 -0.45 -0.53 -18.08
N ASN A 258 -1.50 -0.77 -17.29
CA ASN A 258 -2.20 -2.05 -17.24
C ASN A 258 -3.32 -2.10 -18.28
N SER A 259 -3.27 -3.05 -19.22
CA SER A 259 -4.38 -3.28 -20.16
C SER A 259 -5.71 -3.61 -19.47
N ASN A 260 -5.65 -4.09 -18.22
CA ASN A 260 -6.79 -4.54 -17.43
C ASN A 260 -7.23 -3.51 -16.38
N VAL A 261 -6.82 -2.24 -16.51
CA VAL A 261 -7.15 -1.18 -15.53
C VAL A 261 -8.66 -1.08 -15.23
N ALA A 262 -9.50 -1.13 -16.27
CA ALA A 262 -10.96 -1.10 -16.11
C ALA A 262 -11.47 -2.31 -15.32
N SER A 263 -10.95 -3.51 -15.61
CA SER A 263 -11.27 -4.72 -14.86
C SER A 263 -10.90 -4.59 -13.38
N ASN A 264 -9.68 -4.12 -13.08
CA ASN A 264 -9.21 -3.99 -11.69
C ASN A 264 -10.05 -2.98 -10.91
N VAL A 265 -10.40 -1.85 -11.53
CA VAL A 265 -11.30 -0.84 -10.95
C VAL A 265 -12.71 -1.42 -10.74
N GLY A 266 -13.21 -2.18 -11.72
CA GLY A 266 -14.50 -2.88 -11.65
C GLY A 266 -14.55 -3.95 -10.55
N ASP A 267 -13.47 -4.70 -10.36
CA ASP A 267 -13.33 -5.71 -9.29
C ASP A 267 -13.31 -5.04 -7.91
N MET A 268 -12.57 -3.95 -7.76
CA MET A 268 -12.55 -3.15 -6.53
C MET A 268 -13.93 -2.57 -6.20
N ARG A 269 -14.62 -1.95 -7.18
CA ARG A 269 -16.00 -1.45 -7.03
C ARG A 269 -16.94 -2.57 -6.60
N THR A 270 -16.93 -3.69 -7.32
CA THR A 270 -17.82 -4.84 -7.06
C THR A 270 -17.57 -5.44 -5.68
N PHE A 271 -16.31 -5.52 -5.25
CA PHE A 271 -15.97 -5.97 -3.90
C PHE A 271 -16.54 -5.03 -2.83
N LEU A 272 -16.36 -3.71 -2.99
CA LEU A 272 -16.87 -2.70 -2.06
C LEU A 272 -18.41 -2.70 -1.99
N GLU A 273 -19.10 -2.84 -3.13
CA GLU A 273 -20.55 -2.97 -3.15
C GLU A 273 -21.02 -4.19 -2.37
N LYS A 274 -20.38 -5.35 -2.55
CA LYS A 274 -20.71 -6.57 -1.79
C LYS A 274 -20.38 -6.43 -0.30
N ALA A 275 -19.22 -5.87 0.02
CA ALA A 275 -18.75 -5.70 1.38
C ALA A 275 -19.65 -4.75 2.18
N THR A 276 -20.28 -3.77 1.53
CA THR A 276 -21.10 -2.74 2.21
C THR A 276 -22.60 -3.04 2.20
N GLN A 277 -23.04 -4.21 1.75
CA GLN A 277 -24.46 -4.58 1.71
C GLN A 277 -25.09 -4.74 3.10
N SER A 278 -24.34 -5.23 4.08
CA SER A 278 -24.79 -5.39 5.47
C SER A 278 -23.60 -5.51 6.42
N PRO A 279 -23.79 -5.35 7.74
CA PRO A 279 -22.72 -5.58 8.72
C PRO A 279 -22.10 -6.97 8.64
N GLU A 280 -22.89 -8.01 8.35
CA GLU A 280 -22.41 -9.39 8.23
C GLU A 280 -21.58 -9.59 6.95
N ALA A 281 -22.02 -8.99 5.84
CA ALA A 281 -21.25 -9.02 4.59
C ALA A 281 -19.93 -8.26 4.74
N PHE A 282 -19.93 -7.17 5.51
CA PHE A 282 -18.74 -6.40 5.84
C PHE A 282 -17.76 -7.21 6.67
N GLU A 283 -18.19 -7.81 7.78
CA GLU A 283 -17.33 -8.67 8.60
C GLU A 283 -16.74 -9.83 7.80
N LYS A 284 -17.55 -10.48 6.95
CA LYS A 284 -17.07 -11.52 6.05
C LYS A 284 -16.02 -10.99 5.07
N ALA A 285 -16.19 -9.78 4.52
CA ALA A 285 -15.22 -9.18 3.63
C ALA A 285 -13.90 -8.87 4.36
N LEU A 286 -13.94 -8.42 5.61
CA LEU A 286 -12.75 -8.23 6.44
C LEU A 286 -12.04 -9.57 6.72
N ASP A 287 -12.79 -10.63 7.05
CA ASP A 287 -12.23 -11.97 7.21
C ASP A 287 -11.59 -12.49 5.91
N ASP A 288 -12.23 -12.25 4.77
CA ASP A 288 -11.70 -12.64 3.46
C ASP A 288 -10.42 -11.86 3.11
N MET A 289 -10.29 -10.59 3.54
CA MET A 289 -9.08 -9.77 3.34
C MET A 289 -7.92 -10.16 4.25
N VAL A 290 -8.20 -10.59 5.48
CA VAL A 290 -7.18 -11.00 6.46
C VAL A 290 -6.76 -12.46 6.27
N SER A 291 -7.60 -13.28 5.62
CA SER A 291 -7.29 -14.67 5.29
C SER A 291 -6.19 -14.76 4.24
N SER A 292 -5.21 -15.63 4.48
CA SER A 292 -4.16 -15.94 3.51
C SER A 292 -4.66 -16.76 2.31
N GLU A 293 -5.83 -17.41 2.44
CA GLU A 293 -6.37 -18.38 1.48
C GLU A 293 -7.23 -17.75 0.40
N LYS A 294 -7.84 -16.59 0.67
CA LYS A 294 -8.74 -15.92 -0.26
C LYS A 294 -8.05 -14.74 -0.91
N GLN A 295 -8.30 -14.59 -2.19
CA GLN A 295 -7.80 -13.47 -2.95
C GLN A 295 -8.92 -12.45 -3.17
N THR A 296 -8.61 -11.22 -2.81
CA THR A 296 -9.44 -10.03 -2.97
C THR A 296 -8.60 -8.96 -3.67
N PRO A 297 -9.22 -7.90 -4.23
CA PRO A 297 -8.49 -6.76 -4.81
C PRO A 297 -7.55 -6.05 -3.82
N PHE A 298 -7.69 -6.33 -2.52
CA PHE A 298 -6.93 -5.70 -1.44
C PHE A 298 -5.92 -6.65 -0.78
N THR A 299 -5.92 -7.95 -1.15
CA THR A 299 -5.10 -8.97 -0.48
C THR A 299 -3.63 -8.61 -0.55
N SER A 300 -3.12 -8.24 -1.73
CA SER A 300 -1.71 -7.91 -1.87
C SER A 300 -1.28 -6.76 -0.97
N MET A 301 -2.09 -5.70 -0.88
CA MET A 301 -1.85 -4.56 0.01
C MET A 301 -1.94 -4.95 1.50
N MET A 302 -2.94 -5.76 1.87
CA MET A 302 -3.07 -6.29 3.23
C MET A 302 -1.84 -7.08 3.64
N LYS A 303 -1.37 -8.00 2.78
CA LYS A 303 -0.19 -8.82 3.05
C LYS A 303 1.07 -7.98 3.16
N ALA A 304 1.25 -7.04 2.25
CA ALA A 304 2.33 -6.07 2.26
C ALA A 304 2.46 -5.31 3.59
N PHE A 305 1.34 -5.05 4.28
CA PHE A 305 1.30 -4.25 5.51
C PHE A 305 1.09 -5.05 6.82
N THR A 306 0.57 -6.27 6.75
CA THR A 306 0.15 -7.02 7.96
C THR A 306 0.81 -8.40 8.09
N GLU A 307 1.49 -8.90 7.05
CA GLU A 307 2.19 -10.20 7.13
C GLU A 307 3.69 -10.06 7.42
N HIS A 308 4.27 -11.10 8.02
CA HIS A 308 5.66 -11.17 8.48
C HIS A 308 6.72 -11.01 7.38
N SER A 309 6.34 -10.99 6.11
CA SER A 309 7.26 -10.93 4.96
C SER A 309 7.82 -9.53 4.65
N PHE A 310 7.55 -8.53 5.49
CA PHE A 310 8.10 -7.17 5.37
C PHE A 310 9.63 -7.11 5.15
N ASP A 311 10.37 -8.04 5.74
CA ASP A 311 11.84 -8.12 5.58
C ASP A 311 12.27 -8.94 4.35
N GLY A 312 11.38 -9.77 3.81
CA GLY A 312 11.69 -10.76 2.78
C GLY A 312 11.89 -10.18 1.39
N MET A 313 11.36 -8.99 1.09
CA MET A 313 11.43 -8.43 -0.27
C MET A 313 12.77 -7.76 -0.59
N PHE A 314 13.57 -7.37 0.43
CA PHE A 314 14.92 -6.81 0.24
C PHE A 314 15.86 -7.16 1.39
N GLY A 315 15.83 -8.40 1.87
CA GLY A 315 16.85 -8.93 2.79
C GLY A 315 18.25 -8.90 2.17
N LEU A 316 18.84 -7.71 2.04
CA LEU A 316 20.26 -7.44 2.06
C LEU A 316 20.76 -7.80 3.46
N HIS A 317 20.70 -9.08 3.81
CA HIS A 317 21.74 -9.60 4.68
C HIS A 317 23.02 -9.43 3.88
N GLU A 318 23.95 -8.63 4.40
CA GLU A 318 25.36 -8.64 4.07
C GLU A 318 25.72 -10.01 3.49
N ARG A 319 25.89 -10.09 2.17
CA ARG A 319 26.60 -11.22 1.60
C ARG A 319 28.02 -11.07 2.13
N VAL A 320 28.28 -11.66 3.30
CA VAL A 320 29.65 -11.94 3.72
C VAL A 320 30.28 -12.62 2.52
N PRO A 321 31.27 -12.01 1.87
CA PRO A 321 31.85 -12.58 0.66
C PRO A 321 32.35 -13.96 1.05
N ALA A 322 31.81 -15.00 0.39
CA ALA A 322 32.32 -16.34 0.57
C ALA A 322 33.84 -16.27 0.39
N PRO A 323 34.64 -16.82 1.33
CA PRO A 323 36.09 -16.74 1.24
C PRO A 323 36.49 -17.26 -0.14
N LYS A 324 37.23 -16.43 -0.88
CA LYS A 324 37.77 -16.80 -2.20
C LYS A 324 38.57 -18.09 -2.02
N LYS A 325 37.97 -19.23 -2.38
CA LYS A 325 38.68 -20.51 -2.47
C LYS A 325 39.64 -20.41 -3.65
N GLN A 326 40.86 -19.94 -3.40
CA GLN A 326 42.01 -20.31 -4.19
C GLN A 326 42.35 -21.76 -3.85
N GLY A 327 42.19 -22.67 -4.81
CA GLY A 327 42.64 -24.05 -4.68
C GLY A 327 41.65 -25.06 -5.24
N LYS A 328 42.12 -25.81 -6.24
CA LYS A 328 41.61 -27.05 -6.85
C LYS A 328 40.24 -27.56 -6.37
N LYS A 329 39.31 -27.67 -7.32
CA LYS A 329 38.07 -28.44 -7.23
C LYS A 329 38.36 -29.86 -6.73
N GLU A 330 38.04 -30.14 -5.48
CA GLU A 330 37.65 -31.49 -5.06
C GLU A 330 36.12 -31.61 -5.23
N PRO A 331 35.63 -32.77 -5.69
CA PRO A 331 34.21 -33.01 -5.85
C PRO A 331 33.51 -32.98 -4.48
N THR A 332 32.56 -32.08 -4.31
CA THR A 332 31.62 -32.10 -3.18
C THR A 332 30.84 -33.41 -3.20
N PRO A 333 30.71 -34.12 -2.06
CA PRO A 333 29.93 -35.34 -2.00
C PRO A 333 28.46 -35.02 -2.29
N GLU A 334 27.87 -35.72 -3.26
CA GLU A 334 26.45 -35.71 -3.54
C GLU A 334 25.68 -36.09 -2.25
N GLY A 335 24.82 -35.20 -1.77
CA GLY A 335 23.85 -35.51 -0.71
C GLY A 335 23.73 -34.55 0.47
N GLN A 336 24.58 -33.52 0.59
CA GLN A 336 24.38 -32.51 1.64
C GLN A 336 23.52 -31.35 1.13
N ALA A 337 22.28 -31.29 1.62
CA ALA A 337 21.42 -30.13 1.48
C ALA A 337 22.15 -28.87 1.95
N PRO A 338 22.03 -27.73 1.24
CA PRO A 338 22.67 -26.50 1.65
C PRO A 338 22.28 -26.18 3.10
N PRO A 339 23.21 -25.69 3.93
CA PRO A 339 22.91 -25.36 5.32
C PRO A 339 21.73 -24.40 5.33
N LYS A 340 20.64 -24.81 6.00
CA LYS A 340 19.50 -23.91 6.28
C LYS A 340 20.08 -22.67 6.94
N LYS A 341 19.95 -21.52 6.28
CA LYS A 341 20.39 -20.25 6.84
C LYS A 341 19.57 -20.02 8.12
N GLU A 342 20.25 -19.99 9.25
CA GLU A 342 19.67 -19.54 10.52
C GLU A 342 19.32 -18.07 10.37
N GLU A 343 18.04 -17.76 10.19
CA GLU A 343 17.51 -16.42 10.44
C GLU A 343 17.88 -16.05 11.87
N ARG A 344 18.48 -14.87 12.08
CA ARG A 344 18.68 -14.38 13.45
C ARG A 344 17.28 -14.25 14.06
N PRO A 345 16.98 -14.95 15.16
CA PRO A 345 15.68 -14.83 15.79
C PRO A 345 15.48 -13.36 16.16
N LEU A 346 14.34 -12.80 15.75
CA LEU A 346 13.92 -11.48 16.21
C LEU A 346 13.91 -11.50 17.74
N THR A 347 14.30 -10.39 18.35
CA THR A 347 14.04 -10.17 19.78
C THR A 347 12.56 -10.41 20.04
N PRO A 348 12.17 -11.01 21.18
CA PRO A 348 10.77 -11.20 21.55
C PRO A 348 9.93 -9.92 21.44
N GLU A 349 10.50 -8.74 21.72
CA GLU A 349 9.83 -7.44 21.51
C GLU A 349 9.55 -7.16 20.02
N GLY A 350 10.53 -7.36 19.15
CA GLY A 350 10.39 -7.24 17.70
C GLY A 350 9.42 -8.28 17.07
N GLN A 351 9.20 -9.41 17.73
CA GLN A 351 8.19 -10.40 17.33
C GLN A 351 6.78 -9.98 17.80
N ALA A 352 6.64 -9.53 19.06
CA ALA A 352 5.37 -9.05 19.62
C ALA A 352 4.85 -7.79 18.90
N LEU A 353 5.75 -6.91 18.44
CA LEU A 353 5.41 -5.75 17.62
C LEU A 353 4.92 -6.11 16.20
N ARG A 354 5.12 -7.36 15.75
CA ARG A 354 4.72 -7.88 14.43
C ARG A 354 3.48 -8.75 14.45
N ASP A 355 3.14 -9.35 15.57
CA ASP A 355 2.00 -10.25 15.69
C ASP A 355 0.70 -9.44 15.87
N PHE A 356 0.28 -8.74 14.83
CA PHE A 356 -1.02 -8.07 14.82
C PHE A 356 -2.12 -9.09 15.04
N SER A 357 -2.97 -8.82 16.03
CA SER A 357 -4.18 -9.59 16.27
C SER A 357 -5.07 -9.58 15.03
N GLN A 358 -5.89 -10.62 14.85
CA GLN A 358 -6.86 -10.67 13.75
C GLN A 358 -7.74 -9.40 13.73
N GLU A 359 -8.08 -8.90 14.91
CA GLU A 359 -8.88 -7.69 15.07
C GLU A 359 -8.17 -6.42 14.59
N GLU A 360 -6.88 -6.24 14.89
CA GLU A 360 -6.10 -5.11 14.37
C GLU A 360 -5.98 -5.17 12.84
N ARG A 361 -5.79 -6.37 12.27
CA ARG A 361 -5.76 -6.56 10.82
C ARG A 361 -7.11 -6.23 10.18
N LYS A 362 -8.22 -6.66 10.80
CA LYS A 362 -9.57 -6.30 10.37
C LYS A 362 -9.82 -4.79 10.45
N GLN A 363 -9.32 -4.12 11.49
CA GLN A 363 -9.44 -2.67 11.62
C GLN A 363 -8.66 -1.94 10.52
N PHE A 364 -7.43 -2.39 10.22
CA PHE A 364 -6.66 -1.86 9.09
C PHE A 364 -7.38 -2.08 7.77
N ALA A 365 -7.93 -3.28 7.53
CA ALA A 365 -8.74 -3.61 6.37
C ALA A 365 -9.97 -2.70 6.24
N ALA A 366 -10.72 -2.47 7.32
CA ALA A 366 -11.88 -1.58 7.33
C ALA A 366 -11.51 -0.15 6.91
N ASN A 367 -10.42 0.38 7.45
CA ASN A 367 -9.93 1.72 7.13
C ASN A 367 -9.41 1.80 5.68
N LEU A 368 -8.77 0.73 5.18
CA LEU A 368 -8.35 0.62 3.79
C LEU A 368 -9.55 0.67 2.83
N LEU A 369 -10.66 0.00 3.15
CA LEU A 369 -11.89 0.03 2.35
C LEU A 369 -12.54 1.42 2.32
N VAL A 370 -12.56 2.14 3.45
CA VAL A 370 -13.02 3.54 3.51
C VAL A 370 -12.19 4.41 2.55
N GLY A 371 -10.86 4.29 2.63
CA GLY A 371 -9.94 4.96 1.72
C GLY A 371 -10.18 4.61 0.26
N ALA A 372 -10.40 3.34 -0.05
CA ALA A 372 -10.62 2.89 -1.42
C ALA A 372 -11.89 3.49 -2.05
N ILE A 373 -12.95 3.69 -1.27
CA ILE A 373 -14.15 4.40 -1.73
C ILE A 373 -13.82 5.86 -2.05
N ASP A 374 -13.05 6.55 -1.21
CA ASP A 374 -12.57 7.91 -1.50
C ASP A 374 -11.71 7.95 -2.78
N GLY A 375 -10.85 6.95 -2.98
CA GLY A 375 -10.01 6.83 -4.18
C GLY A 375 -10.84 6.67 -5.46
N LEU A 376 -11.87 5.81 -5.42
CA LEU A 376 -12.81 5.65 -6.54
C LEU A 376 -13.60 6.92 -6.82
N GLU A 377 -14.08 7.61 -5.77
CA GLU A 377 -14.78 8.89 -5.93
C GLU A 377 -13.86 9.95 -6.55
N TYR A 378 -12.61 10.04 -6.08
CA TYR A 378 -11.61 10.95 -6.64
C TYR A 378 -11.40 10.70 -8.13
N MET A 379 -11.24 9.43 -8.53
CA MET A 379 -11.09 9.08 -9.94
C MET A 379 -12.35 9.38 -10.75
N GLN A 380 -13.54 9.12 -10.19
CA GLN A 380 -14.81 9.42 -10.84
C GLN A 380 -14.98 10.92 -11.12
N LYS A 381 -14.65 11.78 -10.15
CA LYS A 381 -14.73 13.25 -10.30
C LYS A 381 -13.72 13.80 -11.31
N ASN A 382 -12.59 13.11 -11.46
CA ASN A 382 -11.44 13.60 -12.23
C ASN A 382 -11.20 12.82 -13.53
N GLN A 383 -12.21 12.13 -14.07
CA GLN A 383 -12.13 11.38 -15.33
C GLN A 383 -11.61 12.22 -16.51
N GLN A 384 -12.11 13.46 -16.66
CA GLN A 384 -11.69 14.35 -17.74
C GLN A 384 -10.23 14.79 -17.59
N ALA A 385 -9.80 15.09 -16.36
CA ALA A 385 -8.42 15.46 -16.07
C ALA A 385 -7.47 14.30 -16.40
N LEU A 386 -7.85 13.06 -16.05
CA LEU A 386 -7.08 11.86 -16.38
C LEU A 386 -6.99 11.66 -17.90
N GLU A 387 -8.12 11.72 -18.60
CA GLU A 387 -8.14 11.59 -20.07
C GLU A 387 -7.26 12.63 -20.74
N ASN A 388 -7.36 13.90 -20.33
CA ASN A 388 -6.55 14.97 -20.89
C ASN A 388 -5.06 14.72 -20.66
N ALA A 389 -4.68 14.31 -19.45
CA ALA A 389 -3.31 14.00 -19.10
C ALA A 389 -2.76 12.81 -19.91
N VAL A 390 -3.54 11.76 -20.09
CA VAL A 390 -3.18 10.60 -20.92
C VAL A 390 -3.02 11.01 -22.38
N ASN A 391 -3.97 11.77 -22.92
CA ASN A 391 -3.93 12.23 -24.30
C ASN A 391 -2.73 13.13 -24.60
N GLN A 392 -2.28 13.94 -23.64
CA GLN A 392 -1.08 14.77 -23.77
C GLN A 392 0.21 13.96 -23.84
N THR A 393 0.20 12.70 -23.41
CA THR A 393 1.39 11.85 -23.56
C THR A 393 1.54 11.20 -24.91
N HIS A 394 0.48 11.20 -25.73
CA HIS A 394 0.48 10.61 -27.06
C HIS A 394 1.36 11.44 -28.02
N GLU A 395 2.18 10.74 -28.79
CA GLU A 395 3.10 11.35 -29.77
C GLU A 395 2.63 11.02 -31.19
N VAL A 396 3.11 11.78 -32.18
CA VAL A 396 2.99 11.42 -33.59
C VAL A 396 4.39 11.00 -34.05
N ASP A 397 4.51 9.76 -34.54
CA ASP A 397 5.78 9.24 -35.04
C ASP A 397 6.19 9.88 -36.38
N GLU A 398 7.39 9.55 -36.86
CA GLU A 398 7.95 10.07 -38.11
C GLU A 398 7.07 9.78 -39.35
N ASN A 399 6.19 8.79 -39.27
CA ASN A 399 5.26 8.42 -40.34
C ASN A 399 3.90 9.10 -40.21
N GLY A 400 3.72 10.01 -39.25
CA GLY A 400 2.44 10.65 -38.97
C GLY A 400 1.48 9.76 -38.18
N GLN A 401 1.91 8.62 -37.65
CA GLN A 401 1.05 7.72 -36.86
C GLN A 401 1.06 8.12 -35.39
N LYS A 402 -0.13 8.18 -34.79
CA LYS A 402 -0.28 8.43 -33.36
C LYS A 402 0.23 7.21 -32.56
N VAL A 403 1.18 7.44 -31.66
CA VAL A 403 1.69 6.46 -30.69
C VAL A 403 1.01 6.69 -29.34
N GLU A 404 0.18 5.75 -28.95
CA GLU A 404 -0.58 5.82 -27.70
C GLU A 404 0.21 5.17 -26.56
N HIS A 405 0.94 6.02 -25.83
CA HIS A 405 1.88 5.61 -24.79
C HIS A 405 1.23 5.08 -23.53
N PHE A 406 -0.03 5.40 -23.21
CA PHE A 406 -0.69 4.97 -21.97
C PHE A 406 -1.90 4.08 -22.26
N TYR A 407 -3.07 4.70 -22.45
CA TYR A 407 -4.31 4.02 -22.79
C TYR A 407 -4.73 4.45 -24.18
N ASN A 408 -5.14 3.48 -25.00
CA ASN A 408 -5.88 3.81 -26.21
C ASN A 408 -7.29 4.32 -25.85
N GLY A 409 -8.00 4.86 -26.85
CA GLY A 409 -9.37 5.37 -26.65
C GLY A 409 -10.31 4.33 -26.04
N GLU A 410 -10.26 3.08 -26.51
CA GLU A 410 -11.10 1.99 -26.01
C GLU A 410 -10.86 1.67 -24.54
N GLN A 411 -9.59 1.62 -24.10
CA GLN A 411 -9.21 1.39 -22.72
C GLN A 411 -9.63 2.54 -21.80
N MET A 412 -9.47 3.78 -22.27
CA MET A 412 -9.91 4.97 -21.54
C MET A 412 -11.45 5.00 -21.40
N ASP A 413 -12.18 4.66 -22.46
CA ASP A 413 -13.64 4.58 -22.45
C ASP A 413 -14.14 3.47 -21.52
N ALA A 414 -13.50 2.30 -21.53
CA ALA A 414 -13.81 1.21 -20.61
C ALA A 414 -13.58 1.62 -19.14
N LEU A 415 -12.46 2.30 -18.85
CA LEU A 415 -12.17 2.80 -17.51
C LEU A 415 -13.22 3.83 -17.05
N LYS A 416 -13.56 4.80 -17.90
CA LYS A 416 -14.63 5.77 -17.64
C LYS A 416 -15.95 5.09 -17.38
N GLN A 417 -16.32 4.12 -18.20
CA GLN A 417 -17.57 3.37 -18.03
C GLN A 417 -17.61 2.67 -16.67
N GLU A 418 -16.53 2.06 -16.21
CA GLU A 418 -16.47 1.49 -14.85
C GLU A 418 -16.55 2.55 -13.75
N LEU A 419 -15.87 3.69 -13.90
CA LEU A 419 -15.93 4.79 -12.92
C LEU A 419 -17.32 5.42 -12.83
N THR A 420 -18.08 5.48 -13.93
CA THR A 420 -19.47 5.98 -13.90
C THR A 420 -20.43 5.08 -13.12
N LYS A 421 -20.09 3.80 -12.91
CA LYS A 421 -20.88 2.86 -12.12
C LYS A 421 -20.69 3.04 -10.60
N VAL A 422 -19.68 3.82 -10.18
CA VAL A 422 -19.39 4.04 -8.77
C VAL A 422 -20.46 4.94 -8.14
N ASP A 423 -21.25 4.41 -7.21
CA ASP A 423 -22.12 5.22 -6.35
C ASP A 423 -21.41 5.52 -5.03
N ALA A 424 -20.44 6.45 -5.07
CA ALA A 424 -19.62 6.78 -3.91
C ALA A 424 -20.44 7.28 -2.69
N PRO A 425 -21.47 8.15 -2.85
CA PRO A 425 -22.30 8.55 -1.72
C PRO A 425 -22.99 7.38 -1.00
N THR A 426 -23.56 6.44 -1.76
CA THR A 426 -24.19 5.23 -1.20
C THR A 426 -23.14 4.34 -0.52
N LEU A 427 -22.00 4.08 -1.18
CA LEU A 427 -20.92 3.27 -0.60
C LEU A 427 -20.40 3.88 0.71
N LYS A 428 -20.22 5.20 0.79
CA LYS A 428 -19.80 5.91 2.00
C LYS A 428 -20.82 5.81 3.13
N THR A 429 -22.10 5.96 2.80
CA THR A 429 -23.18 5.82 3.79
C THR A 429 -23.21 4.40 4.34
N ASN A 430 -23.17 3.40 3.45
CA ASN A 430 -23.25 1.99 3.82
C ASN A 430 -22.02 1.53 4.61
N ILE A 431 -20.81 1.90 4.20
CA ILE A 431 -19.60 1.53 4.96
C ILE A 431 -19.58 2.20 6.34
N GLY A 432 -20.07 3.43 6.47
CA GLY A 432 -20.23 4.11 7.76
C GLY A 432 -21.16 3.34 8.68
N GLN A 433 -22.33 2.91 8.17
CA GLN A 433 -23.27 2.08 8.93
C GLN A 433 -22.67 0.73 9.34
N CYS A 434 -21.90 0.08 8.46
CA CYS A 434 -21.22 -1.18 8.78
C CYS A 434 -20.16 -1.00 9.87
N ILE A 435 -19.36 0.08 9.81
CA ILE A 435 -18.36 0.41 10.83
C ILE A 435 -19.02 0.73 12.16
N ASP A 436 -20.10 1.53 12.17
CA ASP A 436 -20.86 1.85 13.38
C ASP A 436 -21.45 0.59 14.03
N ALA A 437 -22.05 -0.30 13.23
CA ALA A 437 -22.60 -1.58 13.69
C ALA A 437 -21.50 -2.48 14.29
N ARG A 438 -20.34 -2.58 13.63
CA ARG A 438 -19.18 -3.31 14.11
C ARG A 438 -18.66 -2.76 15.43
N ASN A 439 -18.45 -1.45 15.51
CA ASN A 439 -17.98 -0.78 16.72
C ASN A 439 -18.96 -0.99 17.89
N LEU A 440 -20.27 -0.93 17.62
CA LEU A 440 -21.29 -1.21 18.62
C LEU A 440 -21.27 -2.67 19.09
N ALA A 441 -21.12 -3.63 18.19
CA ALA A 441 -21.01 -5.05 18.53
C ALA A 441 -19.79 -5.30 19.44
N GLN A 442 -18.62 -4.79 19.06
CA GLN A 442 -17.39 -4.92 19.86
C GLN A 442 -17.52 -4.28 21.24
N ARG A 443 -18.17 -3.11 21.32
CA ARG A 443 -18.45 -2.44 22.59
C ARG A 443 -19.34 -3.29 23.48
N ASN A 444 -20.41 -3.85 22.94
CA ASN A 444 -21.34 -4.71 23.68
C ASN A 444 -20.65 -6.00 24.17
N ASP A 445 -19.77 -6.58 23.36
CA ASP A 445 -18.97 -7.75 23.75
C ASP A 445 -18.04 -7.42 24.92
N LEU A 446 -17.38 -6.25 24.90
CA LEU A 446 -16.54 -5.79 26.01
C LEU A 446 -17.34 -5.54 27.28
N VAL A 447 -18.51 -4.90 27.19
CA VAL A 447 -19.40 -4.68 28.34
C VAL A 447 -19.85 -6.01 28.94
N THR A 448 -20.23 -6.98 28.10
CA THR A 448 -20.62 -8.32 28.54
C THR A 448 -19.45 -9.04 29.21
N TYR A 449 -18.26 -8.96 28.62
CA TYR A 449 -17.04 -9.56 29.17
C TYR A 449 -16.65 -8.96 30.54
N ILE A 450 -16.77 -7.64 30.69
CA ILE A 450 -16.53 -6.95 31.97
C ILE A 450 -17.53 -7.43 33.04
N ALA A 451 -18.80 -7.56 32.70
CA ALA A 451 -19.83 -8.08 33.61
C ALA A 451 -19.54 -9.53 34.05
N ASP A 452 -19.05 -10.37 33.14
CA ASP A 452 -18.61 -11.74 33.46
C ASP A 452 -17.40 -11.76 34.40
N LEU A 453 -16.44 -10.85 34.22
CA LEU A 453 -15.30 -10.71 35.14
C LEU A 453 -15.74 -10.22 36.52
N ASP A 454 -16.74 -9.35 36.60
CA ASP A 454 -17.35 -8.93 37.87
C ASP A 454 -17.99 -10.09 38.61
N LYS A 455 -18.73 -10.94 37.89
CA LYS A 455 -19.29 -12.18 38.47
C LYS A 455 -18.19 -13.11 38.99
N LYS A 456 -17.13 -13.34 38.21
CA LYS A 456 -15.97 -14.15 38.65
C LYS A 456 -15.28 -13.58 39.88
N THR A 457 -15.19 -12.25 39.97
CA THR A 457 -14.64 -11.55 41.14
C THR A 457 -15.47 -11.83 42.39
N VAL A 458 -16.80 -11.75 42.29
CA VAL A 458 -17.72 -12.08 43.39
C VAL A 458 -17.56 -13.54 43.82
N ASP A 459 -17.54 -14.47 42.87
CA ASP A 459 -17.39 -15.91 43.15
C ASP A 459 -16.05 -16.24 43.82
N ALA A 460 -14.96 -15.65 43.35
CA ALA A 460 -13.64 -15.81 43.95
C ALA A 460 -13.55 -15.22 45.36
N ASN A 461 -14.17 -14.06 45.61
CA ASN A 461 -14.27 -13.48 46.96
C ASN A 461 -15.11 -14.33 47.92
N ASN A 462 -16.20 -14.94 47.43
CA ASN A 462 -17.01 -15.89 48.21
C ASN A 462 -16.18 -17.12 48.59
N ARG A 463 -15.41 -17.68 47.63
CA ARG A 463 -14.47 -18.79 47.89
C ARG A 463 -13.40 -18.40 48.90
N LEU A 464 -12.81 -17.22 48.76
CA LEU A 464 -11.80 -16.68 49.68
C LEU A 464 -12.36 -16.58 51.10
N SER A 465 -13.57 -16.06 51.25
CA SER A 465 -14.26 -15.93 52.53
C SER A 465 -14.54 -17.29 53.16
N ALA A 466 -14.97 -18.28 52.37
CA ALA A 466 -15.19 -19.65 52.85
C ALA A 466 -13.90 -20.35 53.27
N VAL A 467 -12.79 -20.17 52.52
CA VAL A 467 -11.47 -20.70 52.91
C VAL A 467 -10.97 -20.02 54.18
N GLN A 468 -11.14 -18.71 54.30
CA GLN A 468 -10.78 -17.96 55.51
C GLN A 468 -11.57 -18.44 56.74
N ALA A 469 -12.88 -18.64 56.61
CA ALA A 469 -13.70 -19.19 57.70
C ALA A 469 -13.25 -20.61 58.13
N LYS A 470 -12.83 -21.47 57.18
CA LYS A 470 -12.25 -22.78 57.50
C LYS A 470 -10.91 -22.68 58.22
N ILE A 471 -10.06 -21.74 57.79
CA ILE A 471 -8.78 -21.44 58.45
C ILE A 471 -9.03 -21.01 59.90
N ASP A 472 -9.97 -20.11 60.12
CA ASP A 472 -10.28 -19.57 61.45
C ASP A 472 -10.88 -20.67 62.34
N SER A 473 -11.80 -21.47 61.82
CA SER A 473 -12.36 -22.63 62.52
C SER A 473 -11.29 -23.67 62.92
N LEU A 474 -10.31 -23.95 62.06
CA LEU A 474 -9.19 -24.85 62.38
C LEU A 474 -8.24 -24.28 63.43
N LYS A 475 -8.06 -22.95 63.48
CA LYS A 475 -7.24 -22.28 64.49
C LYS A 475 -7.92 -22.25 65.85
N GLU A 476 -9.21 -21.96 65.89
CA GLU A 476 -9.98 -21.84 67.14
C GLU A 476 -10.38 -23.21 67.71
N HIS A 477 -10.76 -24.14 66.83
CA HIS A 477 -11.37 -25.42 67.21
C HIS A 477 -10.81 -26.61 66.39
N PRO A 478 -9.51 -26.92 66.48
CA PRO A 478 -8.93 -28.03 65.72
C PRO A 478 -9.51 -29.36 66.20
N SER A 479 -10.13 -30.12 65.29
CA SER A 479 -10.69 -31.44 65.60
C SER A 479 -9.60 -32.43 66.02
N ALA A 480 -9.97 -33.50 66.71
CA ALA A 480 -9.02 -34.55 67.07
C ALA A 480 -8.32 -35.14 65.83
N GLY A 481 -9.04 -35.28 64.72
CA GLY A 481 -8.50 -35.73 63.44
C GLY A 481 -7.52 -34.73 62.80
N ASP A 482 -7.77 -33.42 62.92
CA ASP A 482 -6.87 -32.39 62.42
C ASP A 482 -5.59 -32.33 63.23
N ARG A 483 -5.68 -32.45 64.56
CA ARG A 483 -4.51 -32.56 65.44
C ARG A 483 -3.64 -33.77 65.08
N LEU A 484 -4.27 -34.92 64.85
CA LEU A 484 -3.58 -36.15 64.45
C LEU A 484 -2.93 -36.00 63.08
N LYS A 485 -3.66 -35.49 62.07
CA LYS A 485 -3.09 -35.21 60.74
C LYS A 485 -1.92 -34.24 60.83
N THR A 486 -2.00 -33.22 61.67
CA THR A 486 -0.90 -32.24 61.81
C THR A 486 0.35 -32.86 62.43
N LEU A 487 0.20 -33.87 63.30
CA LEU A 487 1.33 -34.63 63.87
C LEU A 487 2.00 -35.58 62.86
N PHE A 488 1.22 -36.16 61.94
CA PHE A 488 1.72 -37.16 60.98
C PHE A 488 1.98 -36.63 59.57
N SER A 489 1.58 -35.39 59.26
CA SER A 489 1.88 -34.73 57.98
C SER A 489 3.23 -34.04 58.04
N SER A 490 4.00 -34.10 56.95
CA SER A 490 5.05 -33.10 56.73
C SER A 490 4.43 -31.69 56.75
N LYS A 491 5.19 -30.66 57.16
CA LYS A 491 4.70 -29.26 57.21
C LYS A 491 3.99 -28.84 55.92
N GLU A 492 4.49 -29.30 54.78
CA GLU A 492 3.96 -29.02 53.43
C GLU A 492 2.60 -29.69 53.13
N HIS A 493 2.21 -30.72 53.88
CA HIS A 493 0.98 -31.47 53.65
C HIS A 493 -0.05 -31.32 54.76
N SER A 494 0.21 -30.47 55.76
CA SER A 494 -0.75 -30.18 56.80
C SER A 494 -2.05 -29.61 56.22
N PRO A 495 -3.23 -29.94 56.78
CA PRO A 495 -4.51 -29.37 56.35
C PRO A 495 -4.51 -27.84 56.34
N MET A 496 -3.83 -27.22 57.31
CA MET A 496 -3.65 -25.77 57.42
C MET A 496 -2.86 -25.21 56.24
N GLN A 497 -1.71 -25.81 55.89
CA GLN A 497 -0.91 -25.37 54.75
C GLN A 497 -1.68 -25.49 53.43
N LYS A 498 -2.50 -26.54 53.26
CA LYS A 498 -3.35 -26.70 52.07
C LYS A 498 -4.35 -25.55 51.91
N LEU A 499 -4.99 -25.11 53.01
CA LEU A 499 -5.93 -23.99 52.96
C LEU A 499 -5.22 -22.64 52.75
N GLU A 500 -4.05 -22.40 53.35
CA GLU A 500 -3.26 -21.19 53.06
C GLU A 500 -2.79 -21.16 51.60
N ASN A 501 -2.38 -22.30 51.04
CA ASN A 501 -2.04 -22.40 49.62
C ASN A 501 -3.27 -22.15 48.73
N GLU A 502 -4.45 -22.66 49.07
CA GLU A 502 -5.70 -22.40 48.34
C GLU A 502 -6.09 -20.91 48.42
N LYS A 503 -6.01 -20.31 49.60
CA LYS A 503 -6.22 -18.87 49.82
C LYS A 503 -5.28 -18.05 48.96
N GLN A 504 -4.00 -18.40 48.92
CA GLN A 504 -3.00 -17.71 48.10
C GLN A 504 -3.33 -17.82 46.60
N LYS A 505 -3.71 -19.02 46.12
CA LYS A 505 -4.18 -19.22 44.74
C LYS A 505 -5.41 -18.37 44.39
N ILE A 506 -6.38 -18.27 45.29
CA ILE A 506 -7.58 -17.43 45.08
C ILE A 506 -7.20 -15.94 45.02
N LYS A 507 -6.22 -15.50 45.83
CA LYS A 507 -5.70 -14.12 45.75
C LYS A 507 -5.00 -13.85 44.42
N GLU A 508 -4.21 -14.79 43.93
CA GLU A 508 -3.56 -14.70 42.61
C GLU A 508 -4.60 -14.68 41.48
N GLU A 509 -5.65 -15.50 41.58
CA GLU A 509 -6.80 -15.50 40.66
C GLU A 509 -7.52 -14.14 40.67
N LEU A 510 -7.79 -13.57 41.85
CA LEU A 510 -8.41 -12.24 41.99
C LEU A 510 -7.54 -11.12 41.40
N ALA A 511 -6.22 -11.17 41.61
CA ALA A 511 -5.29 -10.21 41.02
C ALA A 511 -5.33 -10.28 39.49
N LEU A 512 -5.30 -11.49 38.91
CA LEU A 512 -5.42 -11.68 37.47
C LEU A 512 -6.76 -11.18 36.91
N ILE A 513 -7.88 -11.46 37.58
CA ILE A 513 -9.21 -10.98 37.16
C ILE A 513 -9.24 -9.45 37.18
N ALA A 514 -8.70 -8.82 38.23
CA ALA A 514 -8.66 -7.37 38.36
C ALA A 514 -7.84 -6.73 37.23
N ASP A 515 -6.67 -7.31 36.91
CA ASP A 515 -5.83 -6.85 35.79
C ASP A 515 -6.60 -6.95 34.47
N VAL A 516 -7.21 -8.12 34.17
CA VAL A 516 -7.97 -8.34 32.92
C VAL A 516 -9.17 -7.42 32.81
N LYS A 517 -9.86 -7.16 33.92
CA LYS A 517 -10.98 -6.22 33.95
C LYS A 517 -10.50 -4.79 33.65
N GLY A 518 -9.39 -4.37 34.27
CA GLY A 518 -8.80 -3.05 34.04
C GLY A 518 -8.47 -2.79 32.56
N MET A 519 -8.00 -3.81 31.86
CA MET A 519 -7.74 -3.76 30.41
C MET A 519 -9.00 -3.60 29.58
N ALA A 520 -9.99 -4.46 29.84
CA ALA A 520 -11.23 -4.45 29.09
C ALA A 520 -11.93 -3.09 29.26
N GLN A 521 -11.89 -2.53 30.48
CA GLN A 521 -12.37 -1.18 30.76
C GLN A 521 -11.56 -0.12 30.02
N SER A 522 -10.23 -0.17 30.05
CA SER A 522 -9.39 0.80 29.32
C SER A 522 -9.64 0.77 27.82
N LYS A 523 -9.87 -0.41 27.24
CA LYS A 523 -10.23 -0.58 25.82
C LYS A 523 -11.62 -0.01 25.52
N LEU A 524 -12.59 -0.22 26.40
CA LEU A 524 -13.93 0.35 26.30
C LEU A 524 -13.89 1.89 26.38
N ASP A 525 -13.15 2.44 27.34
CA ASP A 525 -12.96 3.88 27.52
C ASP A 525 -12.28 4.51 26.29
N TYR A 526 -11.28 3.82 25.71
CA TYR A 526 -10.63 4.24 24.48
C TYR A 526 -11.60 4.25 23.28
N GLN A 527 -12.44 3.23 23.13
CA GLN A 527 -13.48 3.20 22.08
C GLN A 527 -14.45 4.37 22.24
N ASP A 528 -14.91 4.64 23.46
CA ASP A 528 -15.79 5.76 23.76
C ASP A 528 -15.11 7.10 23.48
N GLN A 529 -13.82 7.24 23.79
CA GLN A 529 -13.02 8.43 23.46
C GLN A 529 -12.87 8.63 21.95
N MET A 530 -12.58 7.57 21.19
CA MET A 530 -12.48 7.64 19.73
C MET A 530 -13.80 8.06 19.08
N GLN A 531 -14.93 7.53 19.56
CA GLN A 531 -16.26 7.94 19.10
C GLN A 531 -16.57 9.41 19.43
N LEU A 532 -16.13 9.89 20.60
CA LEU A 532 -16.26 11.30 20.96
C LEU A 532 -15.41 12.18 20.04
N GLN A 533 -14.16 11.80 19.75
CA GLN A 533 -13.28 12.54 18.85
C GLN A 533 -13.81 12.56 17.40
N ALA A 534 -14.41 11.47 16.92
CA ALA A 534 -15.02 11.42 15.59
C ALA A 534 -16.23 12.36 15.45
N LYS A 535 -16.91 12.69 16.56
CA LYS A 535 -18.03 13.65 16.58
C LYS A 535 -17.60 15.11 16.63
N ILE A 536 -16.33 15.39 16.95
CA ILE A 536 -15.82 16.76 16.94
C ILE A 536 -15.67 17.18 15.47
N PRO A 537 -16.40 18.22 15.01
CA PRO A 537 -16.24 18.71 13.64
C PRO A 537 -14.77 19.09 13.41
N PRO A 538 -14.19 18.80 12.24
CA PRO A 538 -12.87 19.29 11.91
C PRO A 538 -12.85 20.81 12.11
N ILE A 539 -11.88 21.30 12.88
CA ILE A 539 -11.70 22.74 13.08
C ILE A 539 -11.56 23.35 11.68
N PRO A 540 -12.38 24.34 11.31
CA PRO A 540 -12.25 25.02 10.02
C PRO A 540 -10.80 25.45 9.87
N GLN A 541 -10.11 24.94 8.86
CA GLN A 541 -8.76 25.39 8.57
C GLN A 541 -8.87 26.88 8.24
N LEU A 542 -8.35 27.72 9.13
CA LEU A 542 -8.18 29.13 8.83
C LEU A 542 -7.31 29.19 7.57
N PRO A 543 -7.66 30.03 6.57
CA PRO A 543 -6.81 30.20 5.41
C PRO A 543 -5.39 30.52 5.89
N PRO A 544 -4.35 29.94 5.27
CA PRO A 544 -2.98 30.20 5.69
C PRO A 544 -2.78 31.72 5.74
N PRO A 545 -2.14 32.25 6.80
CA PRO A 545 -1.87 33.68 6.88
C PRO A 545 -1.13 34.09 5.61
N PRO A 546 -1.51 35.22 4.98
CA PRO A 546 -0.83 35.69 3.79
C PRO A 546 0.67 35.78 4.10
N LEU A 547 1.49 35.13 3.26
CA LEU A 547 2.94 35.17 3.40
C LEU A 547 3.37 36.64 3.52
N PRO A 548 4.28 36.98 4.47
CA PRO A 548 4.78 38.33 4.59
C PRO A 548 5.32 38.77 3.23
N GLY A 549 4.70 39.83 2.68
CA GLY A 549 4.95 40.30 1.33
C GLY A 549 6.45 40.51 1.12
N ILE A 550 7.03 39.73 0.21
CA ILE A 550 8.34 40.02 -0.35
C ILE A 550 8.21 41.39 -1.02
N PRO A 551 8.96 42.43 -0.61
CA PRO A 551 8.87 43.75 -1.24
C PRO A 551 9.18 43.63 -2.74
N GLY A 552 8.21 44.05 -3.54
CA GLY A 552 8.12 43.76 -4.96
C GLY A 552 9.27 44.35 -5.78
N ASN A 553 9.71 43.57 -6.76
CA ASN A 553 10.44 44.05 -7.91
C ASN A 553 9.41 44.51 -8.96
N THR A 554 9.23 45.82 -9.08
CA THR A 554 8.35 46.47 -10.06
C THR A 554 8.94 46.36 -11.46
N ASN A 555 8.34 45.53 -12.33
CA ASN A 555 8.02 45.86 -13.74
C ASN A 555 7.62 44.61 -14.52
N VAL A 556 6.32 44.31 -14.57
CA VAL A 556 5.71 43.62 -15.71
C VAL A 556 4.32 44.22 -15.92
N ASN A 557 4.20 45.06 -16.96
CA ASN A 557 2.90 45.50 -17.49
C ASN A 557 2.25 44.32 -18.20
N THR A 558 1.13 43.82 -17.66
CA THR A 558 0.25 42.91 -18.39
C THR A 558 -1.11 43.58 -18.51
N THR A 559 -1.44 43.97 -19.74
CA THR A 559 -2.72 44.58 -20.12
C THR A 559 -3.80 43.50 -20.12
N THR A 560 -4.72 43.57 -19.18
CA THR A 560 -5.92 42.71 -19.13
C THR A 560 -6.98 43.28 -20.06
N THR A 561 -7.25 42.60 -21.18
CA THR A 561 -8.42 42.90 -22.03
C THR A 561 -9.57 41.97 -21.64
N THR A 562 -10.62 42.55 -21.07
CA THR A 562 -11.93 41.95 -20.86
C THR A 562 -12.61 41.63 -22.19
N LEU A 563 -13.07 40.38 -22.36
CA LEU A 563 -13.95 39.96 -23.44
C LEU A 563 -15.36 39.71 -22.89
N THR A 564 -16.31 40.54 -23.34
CA THR A 564 -17.75 40.31 -23.26
C THR A 564 -18.26 39.82 -24.61
N ASP A 565 -19.24 38.91 -24.55
CA ASP A 565 -20.14 38.37 -25.57
C ASP A 565 -20.18 39.04 -26.96
N SER A 566 -20.21 38.21 -28.01
CA SER A 566 -21.20 38.30 -29.11
C SER A 566 -21.16 37.11 -30.06
N THR A 567 -22.36 36.65 -30.40
CA THR A 567 -22.75 35.63 -31.37
C THR A 567 -22.58 36.04 -32.85
N ASN A 568 -22.30 35.02 -33.68
CA ASN A 568 -22.79 34.76 -35.05
C ASN A 568 -22.19 35.45 -36.31
N VAL A 569 -22.21 34.63 -37.38
CA VAL A 569 -22.15 34.89 -38.83
C VAL A 569 -20.77 34.85 -39.55
N GLY A 570 -20.60 33.80 -40.39
CA GLY A 570 -20.38 34.00 -41.83
C GLY A 570 -18.98 33.83 -42.42
N LEU A 571 -18.84 32.77 -43.24
CA LEU A 571 -18.18 32.69 -44.56
C LEU A 571 -16.89 33.49 -44.81
N GLY A 572 -15.80 32.80 -45.18
CA GLY A 572 -14.65 33.43 -45.81
C GLY A 572 -13.54 32.45 -46.22
N ASN A 573 -13.61 32.03 -47.48
CA ASN A 573 -12.65 31.21 -48.20
C ASN A 573 -11.26 31.89 -48.37
N SER A 574 -10.24 31.08 -48.66
CA SER A 574 -9.01 31.35 -49.45
C SER A 574 -7.67 31.32 -48.71
N GLY A 575 -6.72 30.58 -49.29
CA GLY A 575 -5.30 30.66 -48.96
C GLY A 575 -4.49 29.37 -49.14
N GLN A 576 -4.55 28.73 -50.32
CA GLN A 576 -3.52 27.78 -50.73
C GLN A 576 -2.17 28.50 -50.85
N GLN A 577 -1.12 27.99 -50.18
CA GLN A 577 0.25 28.23 -50.60
C GLN A 577 0.98 26.90 -50.76
N GLN A 578 1.53 26.74 -51.95
CA GLN A 578 2.23 25.58 -52.47
C GLN A 578 3.61 25.44 -51.82
N GLY A 579 3.92 24.26 -51.30
CA GLY A 579 5.25 23.89 -50.84
C GLY A 579 6.13 23.42 -51.99
N VAL A 580 7.32 24.02 -52.09
CA VAL A 580 8.45 23.62 -52.94
C VAL A 580 9.17 22.43 -52.28
N PRO A 581 9.52 21.34 -53.00
CA PRO A 581 10.27 20.22 -52.42
C PRO A 581 11.78 20.50 -52.43
N PRO A 582 12.55 20.07 -51.40
CA PRO A 582 14.01 20.12 -51.44
C PRO A 582 14.62 18.95 -52.23
N PRO A 583 15.87 19.10 -52.72
CA PRO A 583 16.48 18.20 -53.69
C PRO A 583 17.01 16.90 -53.07
N ARG A 584 16.87 15.80 -53.83
CA ARG A 584 17.52 14.51 -53.58
C ARG A 584 19.03 14.63 -53.81
N SER A 585 19.82 14.21 -52.83
CA SER A 585 21.24 13.87 -53.00
C SER A 585 21.41 12.35 -53.03
N ASP A 586 21.77 11.83 -54.20
CA ASP A 586 22.27 10.47 -54.40
C ASP A 586 23.65 10.32 -53.75
N ILE A 587 23.79 9.44 -52.76
CA ILE A 587 25.10 8.93 -52.31
C ILE A 587 24.99 7.42 -52.04
N GLY A 588 25.72 6.64 -52.84
CA GLY A 588 26.58 5.55 -52.37
C GLY A 588 25.94 4.27 -51.84
N VAL A 589 25.77 3.30 -52.74
CA VAL A 589 25.59 1.87 -52.40
C VAL A 589 26.88 1.36 -51.74
N GLY A 590 26.84 1.11 -50.43
CA GLY A 590 27.86 0.40 -49.65
C GLY A 590 27.21 -0.75 -48.88
N GLY A 591 27.56 -1.98 -49.24
CA GLY A 591 26.95 -3.19 -48.67
C GLY A 591 27.25 -3.38 -47.19
N HIS A 592 26.20 -3.48 -46.37
CA HIS A 592 26.30 -3.86 -44.97
C HIS A 592 26.08 -5.37 -44.81
N ARG A 593 27.14 -6.03 -44.33
CA ARG A 593 27.12 -7.40 -43.82
C ARG A 593 26.21 -7.47 -42.59
N SER A 594 25.47 -8.56 -42.50
CA SER A 594 24.58 -8.87 -41.38
C SER A 594 25.36 -9.02 -40.06
N LEU A 595 24.88 -8.36 -39.00
CA LEU A 595 25.37 -8.48 -37.62
C LEU A 595 25.11 -9.86 -36.98
N ARG A 596 24.58 -10.84 -37.74
CA ARG A 596 24.41 -12.23 -37.27
C ARG A 596 25.71 -13.03 -37.16
N ASP A 597 26.83 -12.54 -37.72
CA ASP A 597 28.08 -13.31 -37.79
C ASP A 597 29.10 -13.00 -36.67
N LEU A 598 28.78 -12.11 -35.71
CA LEU A 598 29.76 -11.62 -34.73
C LEU A 598 29.56 -12.08 -33.27
N HIS A 599 28.42 -12.67 -32.89
CA HIS A 599 28.21 -13.12 -31.50
C HIS A 599 27.34 -14.39 -31.37
N PRO A 600 27.90 -15.59 -31.62
CA PRO A 600 27.19 -16.86 -31.38
C PRO A 600 27.11 -17.28 -29.91
N GLU A 601 27.57 -16.47 -28.95
CA GLU A 601 27.67 -16.83 -27.52
C GLU A 601 26.55 -16.25 -26.63
N LEU A 602 25.49 -15.67 -27.20
CA LEU A 602 24.35 -15.12 -26.45
C LEU A 602 23.13 -16.05 -26.36
N ASP A 603 23.30 -17.35 -26.63
CA ASP A 603 22.23 -18.34 -26.53
C ASP A 603 22.28 -19.13 -25.21
N HIS A 604 21.90 -18.48 -24.11
CA HIS A 604 21.52 -19.16 -22.87
C HIS A 604 20.23 -18.55 -22.32
N SER A 605 19.11 -19.03 -22.86
CA SER A 605 17.77 -18.83 -22.31
C SER A 605 17.54 -19.77 -21.12
N HIS A 606 16.99 -19.21 -20.04
CA HIS A 606 16.46 -19.96 -18.91
C HIS A 606 15.27 -20.81 -19.36
N GLY A 607 15.27 -22.06 -18.91
CA GLY A 607 14.27 -23.06 -19.22
C GLY A 607 12.85 -22.69 -18.77
N THR A 608 11.92 -22.83 -19.69
CA THR A 608 10.49 -22.95 -19.43
C THR A 608 10.16 -24.44 -19.26
N HIS A 609 9.49 -24.77 -18.16
CA HIS A 609 8.83 -26.06 -18.00
C HIS A 609 7.67 -26.15 -19.01
N GLN A 610 7.85 -26.93 -20.08
CA GLN A 610 6.76 -27.43 -20.91
C GLN A 610 6.18 -28.69 -20.27
N GLY A 611 4.90 -28.63 -19.87
CA GLY A 611 4.07 -29.79 -19.62
C GLY A 611 3.42 -30.24 -20.92
N GLU A 612 3.63 -31.50 -21.27
CA GLU A 612 3.15 -32.16 -22.49
C GLU A 612 1.61 -32.20 -22.57
N SER A 613 1.05 -31.68 -23.67
CA SER A 613 -0.31 -31.97 -24.10
C SER A 613 -0.29 -33.16 -25.07
N GLN A 614 -0.80 -34.31 -24.64
CA GLN A 614 -1.20 -35.38 -25.55
C GLN A 614 -2.59 -35.07 -26.13
N GLY A 615 -2.67 -35.07 -27.47
CA GLY A 615 -3.87 -34.69 -28.21
C GLY A 615 -4.97 -35.76 -28.22
N LEU A 616 -6.19 -35.32 -28.50
CA LEU A 616 -7.28 -36.18 -28.97
C LEU A 616 -8.23 -35.42 -29.91
N LYS A 617 -8.16 -35.83 -31.18
CA LYS A 617 -9.16 -35.90 -32.25
C LYS A 617 -10.37 -34.94 -32.25
N THR A 618 -10.44 -34.23 -33.38
CA THR A 618 -11.58 -33.55 -33.99
C THR A 618 -12.82 -34.44 -34.17
N GLY A 619 -14.00 -33.88 -33.89
CA GLY A 619 -15.29 -34.40 -34.32
C GLY A 619 -16.31 -33.26 -34.39
N GLU A 620 -16.61 -32.84 -35.61
CA GLU A 620 -17.67 -31.88 -35.97
C GLU A 620 -19.05 -32.33 -35.46
N LYS A 621 -19.89 -31.35 -35.07
CA LYS A 621 -21.32 -31.28 -35.43
C LYS A 621 -21.96 -29.99 -34.91
N SER A 622 -22.45 -29.16 -35.84
CA SER A 622 -23.37 -28.05 -35.60
C SER A 622 -24.74 -28.53 -35.10
N PRO A 623 -25.51 -27.66 -34.42
CA PRO A 623 -26.89 -27.40 -34.85
C PRO A 623 -27.22 -25.88 -34.81
N LYS A 624 -27.73 -25.31 -35.90
CA LYS A 624 -29.15 -25.15 -36.27
C LYS A 624 -29.96 -24.20 -35.38
N LEU A 625 -30.25 -23.04 -35.97
CA LEU A 625 -31.36 -22.12 -35.70
C LEU A 625 -32.72 -22.86 -35.70
N ASN A 626 -33.65 -22.41 -34.85
CA ASN A 626 -35.03 -22.14 -35.27
C ASN A 626 -35.80 -21.27 -34.27
N ASP A 627 -36.64 -20.43 -34.85
CA ASP A 627 -37.61 -19.50 -34.30
C ASP A 627 -38.66 -20.14 -33.36
N SER A 628 -39.18 -19.33 -32.44
CA SER A 628 -40.64 -19.23 -32.24
C SER A 628 -41.06 -17.93 -31.55
N SER A 629 -41.78 -17.12 -32.31
CA SER A 629 -42.69 -16.05 -31.93
C SER A 629 -43.84 -16.50 -31.01
N GLY A 630 -44.41 -15.60 -30.20
CA GLY A 630 -45.75 -15.79 -29.65
C GLY A 630 -46.17 -14.84 -28.53
N HIS A 631 -47.10 -13.94 -28.83
CA HIS A 631 -47.64 -12.83 -28.05
C HIS A 631 -48.66 -13.19 -26.93
N HIS A 632 -48.96 -12.14 -26.13
CA HIS A 632 -50.18 -11.85 -25.33
C HIS A 632 -50.26 -12.43 -23.90
N SER A 633 -50.73 -11.73 -22.85
CA SER A 633 -51.49 -10.47 -22.72
C SER A 633 -51.76 -10.14 -21.23
N LEU A 634 -51.76 -8.85 -20.85
CA LEU A 634 -52.60 -8.12 -19.84
C LEU A 634 -52.68 -8.64 -18.38
N ARG A 635 -52.96 -7.87 -17.32
CA ARG A 635 -53.04 -6.45 -16.92
C ARG A 635 -53.60 -6.48 -15.47
N GLU A 636 -53.16 -5.57 -14.60
CA GLU A 636 -53.83 -4.99 -13.40
C GLU A 636 -54.52 -5.89 -12.33
N ASP A 637 -54.08 -5.84 -11.06
CA ASP A 637 -54.79 -5.16 -9.94
C ASP A 637 -54.27 -5.50 -8.51
N HIS A 638 -54.41 -4.49 -7.65
CA HIS A 638 -54.09 -4.24 -6.23
C HIS A 638 -54.84 -5.14 -5.17
N PRO A 639 -54.86 -4.87 -3.83
CA PRO A 639 -53.85 -5.10 -2.77
C PRO A 639 -54.45 -5.77 -1.48
N GLU A 640 -53.66 -5.77 -0.38
CA GLU A 640 -54.02 -6.05 1.04
C GLU A 640 -54.38 -7.49 1.49
N PHE A 641 -53.67 -8.00 2.51
CA PHE A 641 -54.28 -8.41 3.78
C PHE A 641 -53.24 -8.63 4.89
N ALA A 642 -53.67 -8.34 6.12
CA ALA A 642 -52.87 -8.13 7.32
C ALA A 642 -52.71 -9.37 8.23
N LYS A 643 -51.73 -9.25 9.14
CA LYS A 643 -51.73 -9.59 10.59
C LYS A 643 -52.08 -11.02 11.09
N HIS A 644 -51.26 -11.40 12.07
CA HIS A 644 -51.46 -12.31 13.22
C HIS A 644 -51.24 -13.82 13.05
N LEU A 645 -50.21 -14.31 13.77
CA LEU A 645 -50.09 -15.54 14.59
C LEU A 645 -48.60 -15.62 15.01
N SER A 646 -48.14 -15.96 16.21
CA SER A 646 -48.75 -16.35 17.48
C SER A 646 -47.62 -16.45 18.51
N GLN A 647 -47.86 -15.94 19.72
CA GLN A 647 -47.11 -16.28 20.93
C GLN A 647 -47.38 -17.75 21.32
N SER A 648 -46.36 -18.43 21.86
CA SER A 648 -46.38 -19.36 23.02
C SER A 648 -45.38 -20.52 22.88
N ARG A 649 -44.37 -20.56 23.76
CA ARG A 649 -44.34 -21.54 24.86
C ARG A 649 -43.12 -21.37 25.76
N ASP A 650 -43.46 -21.38 27.03
CA ASP A 650 -42.64 -21.35 28.22
C ASP A 650 -42.23 -22.78 28.65
N HIS A 651 -41.17 -22.82 29.47
CA HIS A 651 -40.85 -23.81 30.51
C HIS A 651 -40.26 -25.19 30.15
N SER A 652 -39.02 -25.39 30.60
CA SER A 652 -38.56 -26.66 31.18
C SER A 652 -37.61 -26.42 32.37
N GLN A 653 -38.16 -26.55 33.58
CA GLN A 653 -37.41 -26.88 34.80
C GLN A 653 -37.15 -28.39 34.80
N SER A 654 -35.95 -28.83 35.18
CA SER A 654 -35.76 -30.16 35.77
C SER A 654 -34.87 -30.07 37.01
N GLN A 655 -35.50 -30.35 38.14
CA GLN A 655 -34.85 -30.82 39.36
C GLN A 655 -34.76 -32.34 39.28
N SER A 656 -33.63 -32.92 39.69
CA SER A 656 -33.62 -34.30 40.19
C SER A 656 -32.71 -34.40 41.41
N GLN A 657 -33.33 -34.63 42.57
CA GLN A 657 -32.68 -35.21 43.74
C GLN A 657 -32.50 -36.73 43.53
N GLY A 658 -31.47 -37.34 44.13
CA GLY A 658 -31.27 -38.80 44.23
C GLY A 658 -32.33 -39.48 45.13
N PRO A 659 -32.15 -40.74 45.64
CA PRO A 659 -30.86 -41.36 46.03
C PRO A 659 -30.74 -42.90 45.80
N HIS A 660 -29.62 -43.46 46.33
CA HIS A 660 -29.36 -44.84 46.81
C HIS A 660 -28.47 -45.84 46.00
N VAL A 661 -27.21 -45.97 46.49
CA VAL A 661 -26.57 -47.15 47.13
C VAL A 661 -26.57 -48.51 46.40
N LYS A 662 -25.39 -48.98 45.97
CA LYS A 662 -24.63 -50.18 46.46
C LYS A 662 -23.45 -50.53 45.52
N GLN A 663 -22.21 -50.37 45.98
CA GLN A 663 -21.23 -51.45 46.29
C GLN A 663 -19.94 -50.83 46.82
#